data_AF-A0A5M3XN80-F1
#
_entry.id   AF-A0A5M3XN80-F1
#
_cell.length_a   1.000
_cell.length_b   1.000
_cell.length_c   1.000
_cell.angle_alpha   90.00
_cell.angle_beta   90.00
_cell.angle_gamma   90.00
#
_symmetry.space_group_name_H-M   'P 1'
#
loop_
_entity.id
_entity.type
_entity.pdbx_description
1 polymer ?
#
loop_
_entity_poly.entity_id
_entity_poly.type
_entity_poly.pdbx_seq_one_letter_code
_entity_poly.pdbx_strand_id
1 'polypeptide(L)'
;MSRDNRKSDVRRRIHYTGEAYVQALHEIAGLNDNQPLTLDAKHPAQQRVESAVLHRLLKGARAQWPANVQPAYPLFVESARPSTTRLRMVVPVCDAAAFGAALATRGTADTVRPSADEIEIRRRAKGVQSLVIVDDAPGVVDLECSWNELRRAVETDPHVSTVSAVSLRFSTDSVPRLPPDKRATLSSLLRRIALFSEPNALDWLFIWHEWVMRERSGVMPRLPDSLITDLTDENFGLHPIQLQALGIDRPRWSRATSEKRGSKSGDESSTTHNGRRDPSTAGAPATPASEASDEAAVSAGETRPYQEARLRESGRRYNHLAITVLRLDPEYPIKREFYSLGFPRRWKESLRLLATASRDGGEFPARIPIASLNDAISAVVPDCIVTRPYATDDASEDWLLAYNPVNPEAIFRLVTAWVRAQKAAPEQIQSTLSQLSPNDLNWSSVSISPDLPFSQLTRLIPMEVAAKLSRPDAQMPFGNLRFVHCPTKNGAELMSWPPERIEDGEPFSVTIGISAQTMPFSSELLIYLSFGVRRWMPSRGRLTLGQRYPAYFEPTRSSLSGSTPRHLGTAKIELARLPLEGGRNAWLPQWHRGLARVLDQAGYLNQIPDPRQLIAEPSQLLRSPDPTALVYSKRMLPWPKVSEGLPVVDRAELMSWVVGELTPSLRPAGPLRREKSTIYRGLTVAAKSVIAPDALRTAIGPRLTVELFTESESTAQHALDRLAARLGLELPQANELSEAEVLVDLGVVSVGVRRMAFPSIDFAGDRRRRQAAVEAQIDLITGPPGQATNPTIALMEVSNPDRDIGRNHNAGFKAMLHRRLASTGRLSQFVTTEFHAQSSSGLSDDRELSRTRISAAVDDLFRQLGVRPVALPLPVSKTLTYRPALLAIWILRPNGRSGTSFQGQVPVALLSDPTGQQVLVRTPEMGWKPLHSGLLEIGQDNGAADQRYGTNNITRFIDDTTRFIKDVVEDAVANHPNTLLLTHAQNLRTVWGFLTNSHLYMDTMGSDVASRRPIATMPGLRHVRVRTADYGETPECYGINGDGVGQPTGLWRHLEEPRLFASTAGKPATHVNASVSVSKLSPGERNGKSIRMNTKAQVWNEQVVELLVAGLQDGDRPEHWAALAHNLRNAEPYSHWMTTLPWPLSLATQIEKYISWEDPGISPIRQRGG
;
A
#
# COMPACT_ATOMS: atom_id res chain seq x y z
N MET A 1 -2.66 26.94 -22.32
CA MET A 1 -2.61 26.05 -21.13
C MET A 1 -1.28 26.30 -20.42
N SER A 2 -1.27 26.50 -19.09
CA SER A 2 0.00 26.57 -18.35
C SER A 2 0.71 25.22 -18.30
N ARG A 3 2.04 25.26 -18.06
CA ARG A 3 2.90 24.07 -17.90
C ARG A 3 2.39 23.12 -16.82
N ASP A 4 1.75 23.65 -15.77
CA ASP A 4 1.21 22.85 -14.67
C ASP A 4 -0.21 22.31 -14.93
N ASN A 5 -1.05 23.00 -15.71
CA ASN A 5 -2.31 22.41 -16.18
C ASN A 5 -2.04 21.25 -17.14
N ARG A 6 -1.03 21.35 -18.02
CA ARG A 6 -0.58 20.21 -18.84
C ARG A 6 -0.04 19.07 -17.97
N LYS A 7 0.81 19.31 -16.97
CA LYS A 7 1.24 18.26 -16.01
C LYS A 7 0.06 17.65 -15.23
N SER A 8 -1.01 18.41 -14.96
CA SER A 8 -2.20 17.94 -14.25
C SER A 8 -3.10 17.05 -15.13
N ASP A 9 -3.34 17.43 -16.39
CA ASP A 9 -4.00 16.60 -17.42
C ASP A 9 -3.22 15.32 -17.77
N VAL A 10 -1.91 15.35 -17.54
CA VAL A 10 -1.00 14.22 -17.71
C VAL A 10 -1.05 13.26 -16.53
N ARG A 11 -0.96 13.79 -15.29
CA ARG A 11 -1.11 13.00 -14.05
C ARG A 11 -2.45 12.25 -13.97
N ARG A 12 -3.49 12.79 -14.61
CA ARG A 12 -4.76 12.10 -14.89
C ARG A 12 -4.60 10.81 -15.67
N ARG A 13 -4.03 10.89 -16.87
CA ARG A 13 -3.94 9.75 -17.79
C ARG A 13 -3.05 8.64 -17.22
N ILE A 14 -1.97 9.04 -16.55
CA ILE A 14 -1.09 8.15 -15.77
C ILE A 14 -1.86 7.34 -14.71
N HIS A 15 -2.94 7.88 -14.14
CA HIS A 15 -3.70 7.21 -13.08
C HIS A 15 -4.78 6.24 -13.58
N TYR A 16 -5.08 6.21 -14.89
CA TYR A 16 -6.25 5.49 -15.41
C TYR A 16 -6.01 4.60 -16.65
N THR A 17 -4.88 4.65 -17.38
CA THR A 17 -4.80 3.97 -18.71
C THR A 17 -3.62 3.02 -18.97
N GLY A 18 -2.70 2.77 -18.02
CA GLY A 18 -1.67 1.74 -18.22
C GLY A 18 -0.66 1.97 -19.37
N GLU A 19 0.17 3.02 -19.22
CA GLU A 19 1.43 3.27 -19.95
C GLU A 19 1.45 3.80 -21.41
N ALA A 20 2.69 4.10 -21.88
CA ALA A 20 3.18 4.78 -23.10
C ALA A 20 3.60 6.27 -22.99
N TYR A 21 3.28 6.99 -21.91
CA TYR A 21 3.38 8.46 -21.89
C TYR A 21 4.65 9.07 -21.25
N VAL A 22 5.35 8.36 -20.35
CA VAL A 22 6.51 8.90 -19.60
C VAL A 22 7.67 9.30 -20.53
N GLN A 23 7.85 8.58 -21.63
CA GLN A 23 8.88 8.88 -22.63
C GLN A 23 8.61 10.17 -23.42
N ALA A 24 7.34 10.50 -23.67
CA ALA A 24 6.95 11.77 -24.33
C ALA A 24 7.10 12.99 -23.41
N LEU A 25 6.93 12.80 -22.09
CA LEU A 25 7.13 13.86 -21.09
C LEU A 25 8.56 14.41 -21.06
N HIS A 26 9.55 13.51 -21.14
CA HIS A 26 10.97 13.88 -21.11
C HIS A 26 11.34 14.77 -22.31
N GLU A 27 10.80 14.48 -23.48
CA GLU A 27 11.10 15.21 -24.72
C GLU A 27 10.35 16.56 -24.81
N ILE A 28 9.11 16.64 -24.28
CA ILE A 28 8.35 17.90 -24.22
C ILE A 28 8.94 18.89 -23.20
N ALA A 29 9.63 18.40 -22.15
CA ALA A 29 10.18 19.24 -21.10
C ALA A 29 11.34 20.16 -21.56
N GLY A 30 11.93 19.92 -22.73
CA GLY A 30 13.05 20.67 -23.31
C GLY A 30 12.67 21.76 -24.33
N LEU A 31 11.38 22.08 -24.50
CA LEU A 31 10.93 23.10 -25.47
C LEU A 31 10.67 24.46 -24.79
N ASN A 32 11.13 25.56 -25.42
CA ASN A 32 10.92 26.93 -24.93
C ASN A 32 9.52 27.49 -25.29
N ASP A 33 9.00 28.38 -24.44
CA ASP A 33 7.56 28.71 -24.36
C ASP A 33 6.93 29.46 -25.57
N ASN A 34 7.70 29.90 -26.57
CA ASN A 34 7.23 30.81 -27.64
C ASN A 34 7.03 30.18 -29.03
N GLN A 35 6.96 28.84 -29.19
CA GLN A 35 6.65 28.22 -30.49
C GLN A 35 5.19 27.75 -30.63
N PRO A 36 4.43 28.25 -31.63
CA PRO A 36 3.08 27.76 -31.92
C PRO A 36 3.12 26.40 -32.62
N LEU A 37 2.26 25.48 -32.17
CA LEU A 37 2.13 24.12 -32.69
C LEU A 37 0.95 24.02 -33.67
N THR A 38 1.21 24.18 -34.97
CA THR A 38 0.92 23.21 -36.04
C THR A 38 1.14 23.82 -37.43
N LEU A 39 2.22 23.44 -38.10
CA LEU A 39 2.24 22.81 -39.44
C LEU A 39 3.70 22.45 -39.80
N ASP A 40 3.85 21.50 -40.72
CA ASP A 40 5.11 20.92 -41.24
C ASP A 40 5.95 20.04 -40.30
N ALA A 41 6.67 19.10 -40.92
CA ALA A 41 7.25 17.88 -40.33
C ALA A 41 8.39 18.15 -39.31
N LYS A 42 8.01 18.47 -38.07
CA LYS A 42 8.96 18.72 -36.95
C LYS A 42 8.60 17.99 -35.65
N HIS A 43 7.58 17.13 -35.65
CA HIS A 43 7.14 16.43 -34.44
C HIS A 43 7.89 15.09 -34.26
N PRO A 44 8.47 14.77 -33.08
CA PRO A 44 9.23 13.54 -32.86
C PRO A 44 8.44 12.25 -33.16
N ALA A 45 7.13 12.23 -32.89
CA ALA A 45 6.30 11.08 -33.25
C ALA A 45 6.14 10.91 -34.77
N GLN A 46 6.12 12.01 -35.53
CA GLN A 46 6.10 11.96 -37.00
C GLN A 46 7.46 11.48 -37.53
N GLN A 47 8.56 12.01 -36.99
CA GLN A 47 9.91 11.53 -37.33
C GLN A 47 10.10 10.04 -37.01
N ARG A 48 9.52 9.51 -35.91
CA ARG A 48 9.53 8.06 -35.61
C ARG A 48 8.71 7.24 -36.61
N VAL A 49 7.55 7.74 -37.05
CA VAL A 49 6.76 7.09 -38.12
C VAL A 49 7.51 7.13 -39.44
N GLU A 50 8.12 8.26 -39.80
CA GLU A 50 8.93 8.43 -41.00
C GLU A 50 10.18 7.53 -40.97
N SER A 51 10.91 7.45 -39.86
CA SER A 51 12.02 6.51 -39.67
C SER A 51 11.57 5.04 -39.71
N ALA A 52 10.42 4.69 -39.14
CA ALA A 52 9.88 3.32 -39.20
C ALA A 52 9.44 2.93 -40.63
N VAL A 53 8.87 3.88 -41.37
CA VAL A 53 8.53 3.73 -42.80
C VAL A 53 9.80 3.62 -43.64
N LEU A 54 10.81 4.49 -43.46
CA LEU A 54 12.10 4.41 -44.15
C LEU A 54 12.79 3.07 -43.88
N HIS A 55 12.81 2.62 -42.62
CA HIS A 55 13.41 1.34 -42.24
C HIS A 55 12.70 0.15 -42.91
N ARG A 56 11.36 0.14 -42.99
CA ARG A 56 10.62 -0.89 -43.74
C ARG A 56 10.79 -0.75 -45.26
N LEU A 57 10.88 0.45 -45.82
CA LEU A 57 11.16 0.68 -47.25
C LEU A 57 12.54 0.18 -47.65
N LEU A 58 13.58 0.46 -46.86
CA LEU A 58 14.93 -0.06 -47.06
C LEU A 58 14.97 -1.59 -46.94
N LYS A 59 14.24 -2.17 -45.97
CA LYS A 59 14.09 -3.62 -45.82
C LYS A 59 13.31 -4.27 -46.98
N GLY A 60 12.33 -3.57 -47.56
CA GLY A 60 11.57 -3.99 -48.74
C GLY A 60 12.38 -3.89 -50.04
N ALA A 61 13.13 -2.81 -50.23
CA ALA A 61 14.04 -2.64 -51.37
C ALA A 61 15.12 -3.73 -51.40
N ARG A 62 15.65 -4.12 -50.23
CA ARG A 62 16.58 -5.26 -50.07
C ARG A 62 15.99 -6.59 -50.56
N ALA A 63 14.67 -6.79 -50.47
CA ALA A 63 13.99 -7.98 -50.99
C ALA A 63 13.84 -7.98 -52.52
N GLN A 64 14.06 -6.84 -53.19
CA GLN A 64 14.07 -6.71 -54.64
C GLN A 64 15.49 -6.78 -55.26
N TRP A 65 16.53 -6.89 -54.43
CA TRP A 65 17.90 -7.07 -54.92
C TRP A 65 18.09 -8.48 -55.49
N PRO A 66 18.73 -8.64 -56.66
CA PRO A 66 19.00 -9.95 -57.23
C PRO A 66 19.90 -10.78 -56.30
N ALA A 67 19.64 -12.08 -56.22
CA ALA A 67 20.19 -12.96 -55.18
C ALA A 67 21.73 -13.07 -55.16
N ASN A 68 22.40 -12.70 -56.25
CA ASN A 68 23.86 -12.64 -56.35
C ASN A 68 24.50 -11.44 -55.64
N VAL A 69 23.73 -10.43 -55.22
CA VAL A 69 24.21 -9.25 -54.46
C VAL A 69 23.90 -9.37 -52.96
N GLN A 70 22.86 -10.13 -52.59
CA GLN A 70 22.40 -10.27 -51.20
C GLN A 70 23.40 -10.86 -50.17
N PRO A 71 24.42 -11.70 -50.50
CA PRO A 71 25.28 -12.31 -49.48
C PRO A 71 26.48 -11.46 -49.05
N ALA A 72 26.95 -10.52 -49.89
CA ALA A 72 28.31 -9.97 -49.73
C ALA A 72 28.45 -8.99 -48.56
N TYR A 73 27.57 -8.00 -48.45
CA TYR A 73 27.69 -6.93 -47.45
C TYR A 73 26.33 -6.59 -46.80
N PRO A 74 26.07 -7.05 -45.57
CA PRO A 74 24.81 -6.80 -44.90
C PRO A 74 24.77 -5.38 -44.33
N LEU A 75 24.23 -4.45 -45.11
CA LEU A 75 23.94 -3.09 -44.66
C LEU A 75 22.82 -3.06 -43.61
N PHE A 76 23.18 -3.28 -42.35
CA PHE A 76 22.29 -3.13 -41.20
C PHE A 76 22.24 -1.66 -40.77
N VAL A 77 21.19 -0.94 -41.15
CA VAL A 77 20.93 0.39 -40.59
C VAL A 77 20.24 0.21 -39.24
N GLU A 78 21.01 0.31 -38.16
CA GLU A 78 20.53 0.15 -36.78
C GLU A 78 19.59 1.30 -36.38
N SER A 79 19.89 2.52 -36.82
CA SER A 79 18.92 3.61 -36.79
C SER A 79 19.16 4.63 -37.90
N ALA A 80 18.09 5.22 -38.41
CA ALA A 80 18.12 6.33 -39.37
C ALA A 80 17.37 7.53 -38.77
N ARG A 81 18.04 8.68 -38.66
CA ARG A 81 17.53 9.91 -38.06
C ARG A 81 17.58 11.04 -39.11
N PRO A 82 16.47 11.30 -39.83
CA PRO A 82 16.40 12.42 -40.75
C PRO A 82 16.33 13.76 -39.99
N SER A 83 16.90 14.78 -40.60
CA SER A 83 16.75 16.19 -40.25
C SER A 83 16.50 17.00 -41.52
N THR A 84 16.31 18.31 -41.42
CA THR A 84 16.02 19.18 -42.57
C THR A 84 17.14 19.25 -43.62
N THR A 85 18.37 18.86 -43.28
CA THR A 85 19.55 18.94 -44.18
C THR A 85 20.50 17.74 -44.11
N ARG A 86 20.29 16.78 -43.20
CA ARG A 86 21.15 15.61 -42.98
C ARG A 86 20.34 14.37 -42.64
N LEU A 87 20.77 13.22 -43.11
CA LEU A 87 20.31 11.91 -42.68
C LEU A 87 21.46 11.22 -41.93
N ARG A 88 21.37 11.17 -40.59
CA ARG A 88 22.32 10.38 -39.78
C ARG A 88 21.88 8.92 -39.79
N MET A 89 22.75 8.02 -40.23
CA MET A 89 22.54 6.57 -40.14
C MET A 89 23.58 5.95 -39.20
N VAL A 90 23.14 5.09 -38.28
CA VAL A 90 24.03 4.26 -37.48
C VAL A 90 24.08 2.89 -38.15
N VAL A 91 25.30 2.41 -38.44
CA VAL A 91 25.53 1.20 -39.22
C VAL A 91 26.63 0.39 -38.52
N PRO A 92 26.41 -0.88 -38.13
CA PRO A 92 27.48 -1.71 -37.61
C PRO A 92 28.41 -2.10 -38.76
N VAL A 93 29.48 -1.34 -38.94
CA VAL A 93 30.48 -1.56 -39.99
C VAL A 93 31.67 -2.29 -39.39
N CYS A 94 31.76 -3.60 -39.65
CA CYS A 94 32.93 -4.42 -39.28
C CYS A 94 34.09 -4.29 -40.30
N ASP A 95 33.83 -3.69 -41.46
CA ASP A 95 34.79 -3.44 -42.55
C ASP A 95 34.36 -2.18 -43.31
N ALA A 96 35.15 -1.11 -43.21
CA ALA A 96 34.83 0.17 -43.86
C ALA A 96 35.06 0.15 -45.39
N ALA A 97 35.97 -0.70 -45.89
CA ALA A 97 36.25 -0.82 -47.32
C ALA A 97 35.09 -1.51 -48.04
N ALA A 98 34.51 -2.54 -47.42
CA ALA A 98 33.28 -3.19 -47.84
C ALA A 98 32.11 -2.20 -48.06
N PHE A 99 31.91 -1.27 -47.12
CA PHE A 99 30.85 -0.25 -47.22
C PHE A 99 31.13 0.76 -48.34
N GLY A 100 32.39 1.18 -48.52
CA GLY A 100 32.80 2.04 -49.64
C GLY A 100 32.56 1.38 -51.00
N ALA A 101 32.90 0.10 -51.16
CA ALA A 101 32.68 -0.66 -52.39
C ALA A 101 31.19 -0.85 -52.72
N ALA A 102 30.33 -1.03 -51.71
CA ALA A 102 28.88 -1.13 -51.87
C ALA A 102 28.21 0.20 -52.29
N LEU A 103 28.82 1.36 -51.98
CA LEU A 103 28.37 2.66 -52.47
C LEU A 103 28.91 2.99 -53.88
N ALA A 104 30.13 2.56 -54.20
CA ALA A 104 30.77 2.81 -55.49
C ALA A 104 30.16 2.00 -56.67
N THR A 105 29.31 0.99 -56.39
CA THR A 105 28.85 0.00 -57.38
C THR A 105 27.69 0.45 -58.28
N ARG A 106 27.22 1.70 -58.17
CA ARG A 106 26.26 2.31 -59.13
C ARG A 106 26.93 3.33 -60.05
N GLY A 107 27.68 2.81 -61.03
CA GLY A 107 28.20 3.56 -62.18
C GLY A 107 28.09 2.72 -63.45
N THR A 108 27.57 3.30 -64.54
CA THR A 108 27.32 2.60 -65.80
C THR A 108 28.60 2.35 -66.60
N ALA A 109 28.95 1.08 -66.79
CA ALA A 109 29.80 0.45 -67.82
C ALA A 109 31.21 1.01 -68.14
N ASP A 110 31.43 2.32 -68.27
CA ASP A 110 32.67 2.93 -68.76
C ASP A 110 33.18 4.05 -67.83
N THR A 111 34.07 3.67 -66.89
CA THR A 111 35.21 4.50 -66.40
C THR A 111 36.05 3.71 -65.39
N VAL A 112 37.33 4.09 -65.25
CA VAL A 112 38.35 3.37 -64.47
C VAL A 112 37.99 3.29 -62.98
N ARG A 113 38.15 2.10 -62.37
CA ARG A 113 38.01 1.89 -60.92
C ARG A 113 39.29 2.33 -60.18
N PRO A 114 39.21 3.12 -59.10
CA PRO A 114 40.33 3.33 -58.18
C PRO A 114 40.54 2.10 -57.27
N SER A 115 41.74 1.97 -56.70
CA SER A 115 42.08 0.92 -55.73
C SER A 115 41.42 1.20 -54.37
N ALA A 116 41.22 0.15 -53.55
CA ALA A 116 40.62 0.27 -52.22
C ALA A 116 41.44 1.18 -51.27
N ASP A 117 42.76 1.28 -51.50
CA ASP A 117 43.69 2.04 -50.66
C ASP A 117 43.75 3.56 -51.01
N GLU A 118 43.04 4.02 -52.05
CA GLU A 118 43.07 5.41 -52.53
C GLU A 118 41.94 6.32 -51.98
N ILE A 119 41.15 5.85 -50.99
CA ILE A 119 40.05 6.64 -50.42
C ILE A 119 40.56 7.68 -49.41
N GLU A 120 41.39 8.64 -49.84
CA GLU A 120 41.61 9.89 -49.07
C GLU A 120 40.40 10.83 -49.28
N ILE A 121 39.63 11.05 -48.21
CA ILE A 121 38.39 11.84 -48.27
C ILE A 121 38.71 13.34 -48.40
N ARG A 122 38.89 13.84 -49.65
CA ARG A 122 38.97 15.28 -49.95
C ARG A 122 38.03 15.74 -51.07
N ARG A 123 37.02 16.51 -50.63
CA ARG A 123 36.16 17.47 -51.36
C ARG A 123 36.47 17.75 -52.85
N ARG A 124 35.58 17.31 -53.77
CA ARG A 124 34.59 18.17 -54.51
C ARG A 124 34.01 17.47 -55.76
N ALA A 125 32.77 17.01 -55.65
CA ALA A 125 31.76 17.05 -56.72
C ALA A 125 30.37 17.22 -56.06
N LYS A 126 29.42 17.87 -56.73
CA LYS A 126 28.15 18.31 -56.09
C LYS A 126 27.21 17.11 -55.81
N GLY A 127 26.79 16.93 -54.54
CA GLY A 127 25.61 16.12 -54.21
C GLY A 127 25.66 15.34 -52.88
N VAL A 128 26.85 15.02 -52.35
CA VAL A 128 27.02 14.32 -51.07
C VAL A 128 28.23 14.91 -50.34
N GLN A 129 28.08 15.30 -49.06
CA GLN A 129 29.20 15.80 -48.25
C GLN A 129 29.69 14.73 -47.25
N SER A 130 30.99 14.40 -47.37
CA SER A 130 31.88 13.65 -46.47
C SER A 130 31.30 12.56 -45.55
N LEU A 131 31.78 11.33 -45.75
CA LEU A 131 31.82 10.32 -44.69
C LEU A 131 32.82 10.75 -43.60
N VAL A 132 32.48 10.57 -42.33
CA VAL A 132 33.42 10.70 -41.21
C VAL A 132 33.22 9.49 -40.30
N ILE A 133 34.23 8.62 -40.24
CA ILE A 133 34.28 7.51 -39.29
C ILE A 133 34.85 8.09 -37.98
N VAL A 134 34.18 7.84 -36.86
CA VAL A 134 34.58 8.30 -35.53
C VAL A 134 34.81 7.07 -34.64
N ASP A 135 36.08 6.84 -34.29
CA ASP A 135 36.67 5.91 -33.30
C ASP A 135 35.93 4.59 -32.97
N ASP A 136 36.53 3.45 -33.37
CA ASP A 136 36.42 2.03 -32.91
C ASP A 136 35.14 1.50 -32.22
N ALA A 137 34.00 2.11 -32.50
CA ALA A 137 32.64 1.70 -32.14
C ALA A 137 31.75 1.80 -33.40
N PRO A 138 30.50 1.28 -33.42
CA PRO A 138 29.79 1.01 -34.68
C PRO A 138 29.65 2.26 -35.58
N GLY A 139 30.20 2.16 -36.79
CA GLY A 139 30.39 3.27 -37.73
C GLY A 139 29.15 4.12 -37.96
N VAL A 140 29.13 5.31 -37.35
CA VAL A 140 28.11 6.32 -37.61
C VAL A 140 28.38 6.97 -38.96
N VAL A 141 27.41 6.87 -39.87
CA VAL A 141 27.46 7.42 -41.23
C VAL A 141 26.52 8.61 -41.33
N ASP A 142 27.08 9.81 -41.35
CA ASP A 142 26.34 11.03 -41.63
C ASP A 142 26.27 11.28 -43.15
N LEU A 143 25.05 11.31 -43.71
CA LEU A 143 24.78 11.66 -45.10
C LEU A 143 24.16 13.06 -45.17
N GLU A 144 24.97 14.05 -45.53
CA GLU A 144 24.53 15.43 -45.74
C GLU A 144 24.15 15.64 -47.22
N CYS A 145 22.85 15.56 -47.51
CA CYS A 145 22.23 15.88 -48.78
C CYS A 145 20.96 16.73 -48.53
N SER A 146 20.66 17.69 -49.42
CA SER A 146 19.43 18.47 -49.25
C SER A 146 18.20 17.62 -49.57
N TRP A 147 17.07 17.87 -48.89
CA TRP A 147 15.81 17.17 -49.19
C TRP A 147 15.42 17.32 -50.67
N ASN A 148 15.74 18.46 -51.29
CA ASN A 148 15.51 18.69 -52.72
C ASN A 148 16.40 17.84 -53.64
N GLU A 149 17.62 17.48 -53.24
CA GLU A 149 18.50 16.58 -54.01
C GLU A 149 18.12 15.11 -53.83
N LEU A 150 17.82 14.69 -52.59
CA LEU A 150 17.29 13.36 -52.30
C LEU A 150 15.98 13.12 -53.06
N ARG A 151 15.07 14.11 -53.01
CA ARG A 151 13.84 14.15 -53.78
C ARG A 151 14.12 14.09 -55.28
N ARG A 152 15.06 14.87 -55.82
CA ARG A 152 15.38 14.85 -57.26
C ARG A 152 15.91 13.49 -57.71
N ALA A 153 16.69 12.80 -56.86
CA ALA A 153 17.16 11.44 -57.12
C ALA A 153 16.03 10.39 -57.09
N VAL A 154 15.00 10.60 -56.26
CA VAL A 154 13.77 9.78 -56.21
C VAL A 154 12.80 10.14 -57.34
N GLU A 155 12.78 11.40 -57.80
CA GLU A 155 11.99 11.86 -58.96
C GLU A 155 12.59 11.41 -60.31
N THR A 156 13.89 11.06 -60.34
CA THR A 156 14.52 10.38 -61.49
C THR A 156 14.29 8.86 -61.51
N ASP A 157 13.61 8.29 -60.51
CA ASP A 157 13.19 6.89 -60.54
C ASP A 157 11.94 6.75 -61.42
N PRO A 158 11.95 5.90 -62.47
CA PRO A 158 10.87 5.82 -63.46
C PRO A 158 9.53 5.32 -62.90
N HIS A 159 9.48 4.84 -61.65
CA HIS A 159 8.26 4.40 -60.98
C HIS A 159 7.59 5.48 -60.10
N VAL A 160 8.17 6.69 -60.05
CA VAL A 160 7.73 7.79 -59.18
C VAL A 160 7.32 9.01 -60.00
N SER A 161 6.11 9.52 -59.77
CA SER A 161 5.58 10.72 -60.42
C SER A 161 5.15 11.77 -59.39
N THR A 162 5.35 13.06 -59.68
CA THR A 162 4.95 14.15 -58.79
C THR A 162 3.49 14.54 -59.03
N VAL A 163 2.72 14.69 -57.94
CA VAL A 163 1.33 15.20 -57.99
C VAL A 163 1.22 16.61 -57.42
N SER A 164 2.15 17.01 -56.54
CA SER A 164 2.28 18.40 -56.10
C SER A 164 3.68 18.69 -55.54
N ALA A 165 3.91 19.94 -55.11
CA ALA A 165 5.10 20.33 -54.38
C ALA A 165 5.34 19.56 -53.06
N VAL A 166 4.36 18.80 -52.55
CA VAL A 166 4.46 18.06 -51.28
C VAL A 166 3.98 16.60 -51.37
N SER A 167 3.69 16.08 -52.58
CA SER A 167 3.10 14.74 -52.76
C SER A 167 3.71 13.99 -53.94
N LEU A 168 4.29 12.82 -53.64
CA LEU A 168 4.74 11.82 -54.61
C LEU A 168 3.66 10.76 -54.83
N ARG A 169 3.46 10.33 -56.07
CA ARG A 169 2.57 9.24 -56.48
C ARG A 169 3.38 8.18 -57.23
N PHE A 170 3.40 7.00 -56.65
CA PHE A 170 3.89 5.79 -57.30
C PHE A 170 2.79 5.28 -58.23
N SER A 171 3.12 4.94 -59.47
CA SER A 171 2.10 4.51 -60.44
C SER A 171 1.80 3.03 -60.32
N THR A 172 0.55 2.71 -59.96
CA THR A 172 -0.10 1.43 -60.26
C THR A 172 -1.48 1.79 -60.81
N ASP A 173 -1.62 1.74 -62.14
CA ASP A 173 -2.85 2.17 -62.80
C ASP A 173 -3.98 1.15 -62.67
N SER A 174 -5.21 1.69 -62.71
CA SER A 174 -6.52 1.03 -62.81
C SER A 174 -7.14 0.37 -61.56
N VAL A 175 -8.49 0.24 -61.62
CA VAL A 175 -9.46 -0.33 -60.65
C VAL A 175 -9.67 0.46 -59.31
N PRO A 176 -10.79 0.28 -58.57
CA PRO A 176 -11.84 1.29 -58.56
C PRO A 176 -11.92 2.12 -57.25
N ARG A 177 -12.49 3.33 -57.34
CA ARG A 177 -12.48 4.30 -56.23
C ARG A 177 -13.62 4.07 -55.21
N LEU A 178 -13.27 3.58 -54.01
CA LEU A 178 -14.01 3.96 -52.80
C LEU A 178 -13.88 5.49 -52.58
N PRO A 179 -14.97 6.21 -52.26
CA PRO A 179 -14.95 7.66 -52.00
C PRO A 179 -13.90 8.05 -50.94
N PRO A 180 -13.22 9.21 -51.07
CA PRO A 180 -12.12 9.60 -50.19
C PRO A 180 -12.53 9.68 -48.71
N ASP A 181 -13.73 10.19 -48.47
CA ASP A 181 -14.46 10.25 -47.20
C ASP A 181 -14.66 8.85 -46.60
N LYS A 182 -15.26 7.90 -47.33
CA LYS A 182 -15.37 6.51 -46.87
C LYS A 182 -14.00 5.85 -46.62
N ARG A 183 -12.98 6.17 -47.43
CA ARG A 183 -11.62 5.64 -47.27
C ARG A 183 -10.91 6.21 -46.02
N ALA A 184 -11.10 7.48 -45.73
CA ALA A 184 -10.59 8.15 -44.53
C ALA A 184 -11.31 7.64 -43.27
N THR A 185 -12.64 7.49 -43.31
CA THR A 185 -13.43 6.88 -42.23
C THR A 185 -12.98 5.45 -41.96
N LEU A 186 -12.87 4.60 -42.99
CA LEU A 186 -12.42 3.20 -42.83
C LEU A 186 -10.98 3.14 -42.30
N SER A 187 -10.06 3.96 -42.81
CA SER A 187 -8.68 3.99 -42.31
C SER A 187 -8.58 4.50 -40.87
N SER A 188 -9.39 5.50 -40.48
CA SER A 188 -9.45 5.98 -39.10
C SER A 188 -10.03 4.93 -38.15
N LEU A 189 -11.08 4.22 -38.59
CA LEU A 189 -11.73 3.18 -37.81
C LEU A 189 -10.80 1.96 -37.63
N LEU A 190 -10.18 1.47 -38.71
CA LEU A 190 -9.22 0.35 -38.66
C LEU A 190 -7.99 0.70 -37.82
N ARG A 191 -7.50 1.95 -37.84
CA ARG A 191 -6.43 2.42 -36.93
C ARG A 191 -6.86 2.47 -35.46
N ARG A 192 -8.14 2.73 -35.16
CA ARG A 192 -8.66 2.67 -33.78
C ARG A 192 -8.85 1.23 -33.31
N ILE A 193 -9.40 0.36 -34.16
CA ILE A 193 -9.54 -1.08 -33.86
C ILE A 193 -8.15 -1.69 -33.59
N ALA A 194 -7.17 -1.43 -34.46
CA ALA A 194 -5.78 -1.84 -34.27
C ALA A 194 -5.05 -1.21 -33.06
N LEU A 195 -5.62 -0.20 -32.41
CA LEU A 195 -5.08 0.39 -31.17
C LEU A 195 -5.65 -0.26 -29.90
N PHE A 196 -6.73 -1.06 -30.00
CA PHE A 196 -7.48 -1.55 -28.84
C PHE A 196 -7.84 -3.06 -28.88
N SER A 197 -7.48 -3.80 -29.93
CA SER A 197 -7.69 -5.25 -30.05
C SER A 197 -6.39 -6.05 -29.89
N GLU A 198 -6.50 -7.33 -29.51
CA GLU A 198 -5.36 -8.26 -29.34
C GLU A 198 -4.46 -8.39 -30.60
N PRO A 199 -3.18 -8.80 -30.46
CA PRO A 199 -2.23 -8.90 -31.58
C PRO A 199 -2.76 -9.65 -32.82
N ASN A 200 -3.53 -10.73 -32.60
CA ASN A 200 -4.12 -11.54 -33.67
C ASN A 200 -5.10 -10.76 -34.56
N ALA A 201 -5.75 -9.72 -34.05
CA ALA A 201 -6.63 -8.85 -34.81
C ALA A 201 -5.84 -7.94 -35.78
N LEU A 202 -4.64 -7.50 -35.36
CA LEU A 202 -3.72 -6.70 -36.18
C LEU A 202 -3.16 -7.52 -37.34
N ASP A 203 -2.75 -8.76 -37.09
CA ASP A 203 -2.29 -9.68 -38.14
C ASP A 203 -3.42 -10.04 -39.11
N TRP A 204 -4.64 -10.33 -38.62
CA TRP A 204 -5.80 -10.48 -39.48
C TRP A 204 -6.03 -9.24 -40.35
N LEU A 205 -5.90 -8.04 -39.79
CA LEU A 205 -6.14 -6.77 -40.50
C LEU A 205 -5.11 -6.53 -41.62
N PHE A 206 -3.87 -6.98 -41.46
CA PHE A 206 -2.87 -6.97 -42.53
C PHE A 206 -3.13 -8.05 -43.59
N ILE A 207 -3.48 -9.28 -43.20
CA ILE A 207 -3.81 -10.36 -44.15
C ILE A 207 -5.09 -10.03 -44.93
N TRP A 208 -6.09 -9.43 -44.28
CA TRP A 208 -7.32 -8.95 -44.91
C TRP A 208 -7.04 -7.77 -45.84
N HIS A 209 -6.18 -6.84 -45.44
CA HIS A 209 -5.73 -5.77 -46.33
C HIS A 209 -4.99 -6.34 -47.56
N GLU A 210 -4.09 -7.31 -47.39
CA GLU A 210 -3.47 -7.99 -48.55
C GLU A 210 -4.49 -8.71 -49.43
N TRP A 211 -5.46 -9.42 -48.85
CA TRP A 211 -6.54 -10.07 -49.59
C TRP A 211 -7.37 -9.05 -50.38
N VAL A 212 -7.74 -7.92 -49.79
CA VAL A 212 -8.42 -6.81 -50.48
C VAL A 212 -7.56 -6.20 -51.59
N MET A 213 -6.26 -6.02 -51.36
CA MET A 213 -5.31 -5.49 -52.36
C MET A 213 -5.03 -6.49 -53.50
N ARG A 214 -5.24 -7.79 -53.28
CA ARG A 214 -5.21 -8.85 -54.30
C ARG A 214 -6.61 -9.10 -54.91
N GLU A 215 -7.44 -8.06 -55.02
CA GLU A 215 -8.81 -8.11 -55.57
C GLU A 215 -9.75 -9.16 -54.93
N ARG A 216 -9.55 -9.48 -53.64
CA ARG A 216 -10.27 -10.55 -52.92
C ARG A 216 -10.02 -11.96 -53.48
N SER A 217 -8.93 -12.17 -54.21
CA SER A 217 -8.53 -13.49 -54.69
C SER A 217 -7.99 -14.37 -53.55
N GLY A 218 -8.36 -15.66 -53.58
CA GLY A 218 -8.07 -16.60 -52.50
C GLY A 218 -9.10 -16.57 -51.37
N VAL A 219 -8.93 -17.46 -50.37
CA VAL A 219 -9.85 -17.58 -49.24
C VAL A 219 -9.76 -16.32 -48.37
N MET A 220 -10.92 -15.69 -48.11
CA MET A 220 -10.99 -14.56 -47.17
C MET A 220 -10.42 -14.98 -45.81
N PRO A 221 -9.47 -14.23 -45.23
CA PRO A 221 -8.92 -14.58 -43.93
C PRO A 221 -10.04 -14.58 -42.88
N ARG A 222 -10.16 -15.69 -42.14
CA ARG A 222 -11.21 -15.85 -41.13
C ARG A 222 -11.03 -14.79 -40.03
N LEU A 223 -12.08 -14.01 -39.82
CA LEU A 223 -12.15 -13.00 -38.76
C LEU A 223 -12.03 -13.70 -37.39
N PRO A 224 -11.16 -13.25 -36.46
CA PRO A 224 -11.08 -13.80 -35.11
C PRO A 224 -12.42 -13.68 -34.37
N ASP A 225 -12.82 -14.70 -33.61
CA ASP A 225 -14.16 -14.74 -33.00
C ASP A 225 -14.39 -13.61 -31.96
N SER A 226 -13.32 -13.10 -31.31
CA SER A 226 -13.33 -11.88 -30.52
C SER A 226 -13.67 -10.64 -31.36
N LEU A 227 -12.96 -10.46 -32.48
CA LEU A 227 -13.17 -9.36 -33.41
C LEU A 227 -14.52 -9.44 -34.14
N ILE A 228 -15.10 -10.63 -34.33
CA ILE A 228 -16.50 -10.80 -34.78
C ILE A 228 -17.43 -10.15 -33.77
N THR A 229 -17.28 -10.47 -32.48
CA THR A 229 -18.14 -9.97 -31.40
C THR A 229 -18.11 -8.43 -31.36
N ASP A 230 -16.92 -7.84 -31.35
CA ASP A 230 -16.72 -6.38 -31.35
C ASP A 230 -17.28 -5.70 -32.62
N LEU A 231 -17.09 -6.31 -33.80
CA LEU A 231 -17.57 -5.75 -35.07
C LEU A 231 -19.07 -5.94 -35.31
N THR A 232 -19.74 -6.83 -34.58
CA THR A 232 -21.20 -7.06 -34.67
C THR A 232 -22.01 -6.58 -33.47
N ASP A 233 -21.37 -5.95 -32.48
CA ASP A 233 -22.05 -5.34 -31.33
C ASP A 233 -23.16 -4.35 -31.78
N GLU A 234 -24.35 -4.45 -31.19
CA GLU A 234 -25.52 -3.68 -31.62
C GLU A 234 -25.43 -2.18 -31.30
N ASN A 235 -24.56 -1.77 -30.37
CA ASN A 235 -24.41 -0.37 -29.92
C ASN A 235 -23.17 0.32 -30.51
N PHE A 236 -22.09 -0.44 -30.73
CA PHE A 236 -20.77 0.08 -31.09
C PHE A 236 -20.13 -0.60 -32.32
N GLY A 237 -20.71 -1.72 -32.78
CA GLY A 237 -20.25 -2.47 -33.94
C GLY A 237 -20.57 -1.80 -35.27
N LEU A 238 -20.21 -2.47 -36.36
CA LEU A 238 -20.41 -1.98 -37.71
C LEU A 238 -21.83 -2.30 -38.22
N HIS A 239 -22.46 -1.31 -38.86
CA HIS A 239 -23.74 -1.51 -39.52
C HIS A 239 -23.62 -2.60 -40.61
N PRO A 240 -24.64 -3.46 -40.87
CA PRO A 240 -24.52 -4.58 -41.80
C PRO A 240 -23.98 -4.24 -43.20
N ILE A 241 -24.28 -3.04 -43.72
CA ILE A 241 -23.77 -2.53 -45.00
C ILE A 241 -22.25 -2.27 -44.96
N GLN A 242 -21.70 -1.89 -43.80
CA GLN A 242 -20.26 -1.69 -43.58
C GLN A 242 -19.52 -3.03 -43.42
N LEU A 243 -20.12 -4.01 -42.73
CA LEU A 243 -19.61 -5.39 -42.67
C LEU A 243 -19.55 -6.03 -44.06
N GLN A 244 -20.61 -5.88 -44.85
CA GLN A 244 -20.65 -6.36 -46.23
C GLN A 244 -19.61 -5.63 -47.13
N ALA A 245 -19.38 -4.33 -46.90
CA ALA A 245 -18.30 -3.61 -47.58
C ALA A 245 -16.89 -4.15 -47.26
N LEU A 246 -16.69 -4.73 -46.06
CA LEU A 246 -15.47 -5.45 -45.68
C LEU A 246 -15.36 -6.87 -46.28
N GLY A 247 -16.39 -7.33 -47.00
CA GLY A 247 -16.48 -8.71 -47.51
C GLY A 247 -17.08 -9.71 -46.52
N ILE A 248 -17.55 -9.25 -45.36
CA ILE A 248 -18.16 -10.08 -44.33
C ILE A 248 -19.66 -10.21 -44.64
N ASP A 249 -20.02 -11.15 -45.51
CA ASP A 249 -21.42 -11.50 -45.75
C ASP A 249 -21.99 -12.31 -44.58
N ARG A 250 -23.28 -12.07 -44.25
CA ARG A 250 -23.96 -12.70 -43.11
C ARG A 250 -23.83 -14.23 -43.15
N PRO A 251 -23.42 -14.89 -42.06
CA PRO A 251 -23.63 -16.32 -41.91
C PRO A 251 -25.13 -16.62 -42.01
N ARG A 252 -25.51 -17.70 -42.72
CA ARG A 252 -26.82 -18.32 -42.51
C ARG A 252 -26.84 -18.87 -41.08
N TRP A 253 -27.40 -18.12 -40.15
CA TRP A 253 -27.75 -18.64 -38.82
C TRP A 253 -28.92 -19.63 -38.97
N SER A 254 -28.57 -20.90 -39.19
CA SER A 254 -29.52 -22.00 -39.16
C SER A 254 -30.07 -22.14 -37.75
N ARG A 255 -31.36 -21.81 -37.61
CA ARG A 255 -32.17 -22.11 -36.44
C ARG A 255 -32.24 -23.64 -36.29
N ALA A 256 -31.38 -24.22 -35.47
CA ALA A 256 -31.37 -25.66 -35.17
C ALA A 256 -32.48 -26.00 -34.15
N THR A 257 -33.74 -25.79 -34.53
CA THR A 257 -34.87 -26.43 -33.86
C THR A 257 -34.87 -27.92 -34.22
N SER A 258 -34.39 -28.74 -33.31
CA SER A 258 -34.62 -30.19 -33.30
C SER A 258 -35.52 -30.52 -32.12
N GLU A 259 -36.83 -30.28 -32.27
CA GLU A 259 -37.80 -30.98 -31.45
C GLU A 259 -37.71 -32.48 -31.77
N LYS A 260 -37.37 -33.29 -30.78
CA LYS A 260 -37.86 -34.68 -30.72
C LYS A 260 -38.89 -34.79 -29.62
N ARG A 261 -40.17 -34.73 -30.01
CA ARG A 261 -41.27 -35.29 -29.22
C ARG A 261 -41.09 -36.80 -29.07
N GLY A 262 -41.49 -37.31 -27.92
CA GLY A 262 -41.45 -38.73 -27.53
C GLY A 262 -41.67 -38.82 -26.01
N SER A 263 -42.85 -38.42 -25.52
CA SER A 263 -44.00 -39.31 -25.27
C SER A 263 -43.92 -40.00 -23.90
N LYS A 264 -44.79 -39.57 -22.98
CA LYS A 264 -45.17 -40.34 -21.78
C LYS A 264 -45.96 -41.59 -22.19
N SER A 265 -45.54 -42.77 -21.74
CA SER A 265 -46.38 -43.89 -21.27
C SER A 265 -45.50 -45.14 -21.08
N GLY A 266 -45.72 -45.92 -20.02
CA GLY A 266 -44.93 -47.12 -19.74
C GLY A 266 -44.94 -47.47 -18.26
N ASP A 267 -46.08 -47.99 -17.80
CA ASP A 267 -46.29 -48.43 -16.42
C ASP A 267 -45.84 -49.89 -16.19
N GLU A 268 -45.69 -50.25 -14.91
CA GLU A 268 -45.83 -51.60 -14.34
C GLU A 268 -44.81 -52.75 -14.53
N SER A 269 -44.81 -53.60 -13.49
CA SER A 269 -44.14 -54.91 -13.28
C SER A 269 -42.61 -54.90 -13.05
N SER A 270 -42.07 -55.08 -11.83
CA SER A 270 -42.22 -56.09 -10.76
C SER A 270 -41.40 -57.38 -10.94
N THR A 271 -40.39 -57.57 -10.06
CA THR A 271 -39.95 -58.80 -9.31
C THR A 271 -38.42 -59.02 -9.35
N THR A 272 -37.71 -59.62 -8.36
CA THR A 272 -37.98 -59.97 -6.94
C THR A 272 -36.65 -60.17 -6.18
N HIS A 273 -36.65 -59.98 -4.84
CA HIS A 273 -35.71 -60.58 -3.86
C HIS A 273 -34.21 -60.17 -3.91
N ASN A 274 -33.37 -60.37 -2.87
CA ASN A 274 -33.39 -60.31 -1.39
C ASN A 274 -32.07 -60.95 -0.90
N GLY A 275 -31.51 -60.51 0.24
CA GLY A 275 -30.34 -61.15 0.90
C GLY A 275 -29.11 -60.23 0.98
N ARG A 276 -28.68 -59.63 2.11
CA ARG A 276 -28.60 -60.02 3.54
C ARG A 276 -27.44 -60.98 3.86
N ARG A 277 -26.34 -60.44 4.42
CA ARG A 277 -25.71 -60.88 5.70
C ARG A 277 -24.44 -60.11 6.08
N ASP A 278 -24.60 -59.32 7.13
CA ASP A 278 -23.81 -59.13 8.37
C ASP A 278 -22.51 -59.94 8.68
N PRO A 279 -21.72 -59.47 9.69
CA PRO A 279 -20.31 -59.83 9.94
C PRO A 279 -20.08 -60.76 11.16
N SER A 280 -18.82 -61.14 11.43
CA SER A 280 -18.43 -61.80 12.70
C SER A 280 -16.93 -61.74 13.05
N THR A 281 -16.59 -61.24 14.27
CA THR A 281 -15.58 -61.74 15.28
C THR A 281 -14.14 -62.14 14.88
N ALA A 282 -13.09 -62.12 15.73
CA ALA A 282 -12.91 -61.99 17.20
C ALA A 282 -11.55 -61.23 17.48
N GLY A 283 -11.03 -60.98 18.70
CA GLY A 283 -11.40 -61.32 20.09
C GLY A 283 -10.38 -60.73 21.10
N ALA A 284 -10.66 -60.79 22.42
CA ALA A 284 -9.81 -60.24 23.51
C ALA A 284 -8.80 -61.28 24.08
N PRO A 285 -7.87 -60.88 24.98
CA PRO A 285 -8.08 -60.95 26.45
C PRO A 285 -7.56 -59.70 27.21
N ALA A 286 -8.15 -59.19 28.29
CA ALA A 286 -8.41 -59.71 29.66
C ALA A 286 -7.31 -59.35 30.70
N THR A 287 -7.75 -58.81 31.85
CA THR A 287 -6.98 -58.25 32.97
C THR A 287 -6.41 -59.32 33.92
N PRO A 288 -5.50 -58.94 34.85
CA PRO A 288 -5.84 -59.10 36.27
C PRO A 288 -5.42 -57.91 37.17
N ALA A 289 -5.87 -57.91 38.42
CA ALA A 289 -5.65 -56.85 39.42
C ALA A 289 -5.15 -57.42 40.77
N SER A 290 -4.33 -56.65 41.50
CA SER A 290 -4.12 -56.66 42.98
C SER A 290 -3.09 -55.57 43.32
N GLU A 291 -3.42 -54.50 44.06
CA GLU A 291 -3.29 -54.33 45.53
C GLU A 291 -1.88 -53.98 46.06
N ALA A 292 -1.81 -52.80 46.70
CA ALA A 292 -0.93 -52.36 47.82
C ALA A 292 0.62 -52.43 47.68
N SER A 293 1.45 -51.63 48.37
CA SER A 293 1.25 -50.62 49.43
C SER A 293 2.44 -49.64 49.43
N ASP A 294 2.25 -48.41 49.95
CA ASP A 294 3.25 -47.48 50.56
C ASP A 294 4.50 -47.05 49.71
N GLU A 295 5.18 -45.92 49.90
CA GLU A 295 5.19 -44.93 51.00
C GLU A 295 5.71 -43.54 50.50
N ALA A 296 5.50 -42.47 51.29
CA ALA A 296 6.24 -41.19 51.34
C ALA A 296 6.21 -40.15 50.15
N ALA A 297 5.47 -39.05 50.40
CA ALA A 297 5.77 -37.60 50.23
C ALA A 297 6.85 -37.10 49.20
N VAL A 298 6.71 -35.96 48.51
CA VAL A 298 6.39 -34.60 49.02
C VAL A 298 5.70 -33.71 47.96
N SER A 299 4.61 -33.06 48.38
CA SER A 299 4.07 -31.75 47.91
C SER A 299 4.59 -31.14 46.58
N ALA A 300 3.77 -31.23 45.53
CA ALA A 300 3.77 -30.26 44.42
C ALA A 300 2.43 -29.48 44.44
N GLY A 301 2.50 -28.15 44.51
CA GLY A 301 1.34 -27.28 44.74
C GLY A 301 0.34 -27.24 43.57
N GLU A 302 -0.92 -26.93 43.90
CA GLU A 302 -2.08 -26.94 43.00
C GLU A 302 -1.84 -26.22 41.66
N THR A 303 -1.75 -26.98 40.58
CA THR A 303 -1.85 -26.47 39.21
C THR A 303 -3.24 -25.91 38.97
N ARG A 304 -3.38 -24.58 39.06
CA ARG A 304 -4.65 -23.85 38.83
C ARG A 304 -5.33 -24.34 37.54
N PRO A 305 -6.66 -24.64 37.54
CA PRO A 305 -7.39 -25.15 36.36
C PRO A 305 -7.24 -24.34 35.07
N TYR A 306 -6.87 -23.06 35.20
CA TYR A 306 -6.58 -22.14 34.09
C TYR A 306 -5.36 -22.57 33.25
N GLN A 307 -4.34 -23.21 33.83
CA GLN A 307 -3.15 -23.64 33.09
C GLN A 307 -3.39 -24.90 32.24
N GLU A 308 -4.19 -25.86 32.73
CA GLU A 308 -4.58 -27.03 31.94
C GLU A 308 -5.48 -26.67 30.76
N ALA A 309 -6.43 -25.74 30.94
CA ALA A 309 -7.24 -25.19 29.86
C ALA A 309 -6.36 -24.55 28.78
N ARG A 310 -5.37 -23.75 29.18
CA ARG A 310 -4.39 -23.10 28.29
C ARG A 310 -3.57 -24.10 27.47
N LEU A 311 -3.16 -25.23 28.07
CA LEU A 311 -2.47 -26.32 27.37
C LEU A 311 -3.40 -27.03 26.37
N ARG A 312 -4.61 -27.42 26.79
CA ARG A 312 -5.60 -28.08 25.91
C ARG A 312 -6.02 -27.22 24.72
N GLU A 313 -6.19 -25.91 24.90
CA GLU A 313 -6.55 -24.99 23.81
C GLU A 313 -5.39 -24.68 22.87
N SER A 314 -4.15 -24.58 23.36
CA SER A 314 -2.96 -24.48 22.50
C SER A 314 -2.75 -25.70 21.60
N GLY A 315 -3.35 -26.85 21.97
CA GLY A 315 -3.38 -28.07 21.17
C GLY A 315 -4.44 -28.12 20.07
N ARG A 316 -5.44 -27.22 20.07
CA ARG A 316 -6.52 -27.23 19.06
C ARG A 316 -6.03 -26.75 17.70
N ARG A 317 -5.58 -27.69 16.88
CA ARG A 317 -5.20 -27.45 15.48
C ARG A 317 -6.44 -27.31 14.59
N TYR A 318 -6.80 -26.07 14.27
CA TYR A 318 -7.71 -25.79 13.15
C TYR A 318 -7.09 -26.27 11.83
N ASN A 319 -7.92 -26.87 10.97
CA ASN A 319 -7.54 -27.34 9.63
C ASN A 319 -8.11 -26.44 8.52
N HIS A 320 -9.09 -25.61 8.87
CA HIS A 320 -9.72 -24.63 7.99
C HIS A 320 -9.73 -23.24 8.67
N LEU A 321 -9.58 -22.21 7.85
CA LEU A 321 -9.61 -20.80 8.26
C LEU A 321 -10.74 -20.10 7.50
N ALA A 322 -11.81 -19.71 8.20
CA ALA A 322 -12.80 -18.81 7.62
C ALA A 322 -12.21 -17.41 7.49
N ILE A 323 -12.59 -16.73 6.41
CA ILE A 323 -12.27 -15.32 6.17
C ILE A 323 -13.57 -14.56 5.94
N THR A 324 -13.62 -13.30 6.35
CA THR A 324 -14.81 -12.44 6.30
C THR A 324 -14.98 -11.81 4.90
N VAL A 325 -14.99 -12.66 3.88
CA VAL A 325 -15.00 -12.27 2.47
C VAL A 325 -16.26 -12.79 1.79
N LEU A 326 -16.87 -11.93 0.97
CA LEU A 326 -17.96 -12.26 0.06
C LEU A 326 -17.50 -12.12 -1.40
N ARG A 327 -18.05 -12.99 -2.25
CA ARG A 327 -17.94 -12.98 -3.72
C ARG A 327 -19.27 -12.50 -4.32
N LEU A 328 -19.21 -11.77 -5.42
CA LEU A 328 -20.42 -11.47 -6.22
C LEU A 328 -20.96 -12.74 -6.87
N ASP A 329 -22.29 -12.85 -6.93
CA ASP A 329 -22.96 -13.91 -7.67
C ASP A 329 -23.29 -13.43 -9.12
N PRO A 330 -22.71 -14.04 -10.17
CA PRO A 330 -23.01 -13.67 -11.56
C PRO A 330 -24.42 -14.09 -12.01
N GLU A 331 -25.05 -15.05 -11.34
CA GLU A 331 -26.44 -15.46 -11.63
C GLU A 331 -27.46 -14.47 -11.04
N TYR A 332 -27.09 -13.78 -9.95
CA TYR A 332 -27.94 -12.83 -9.23
C TYR A 332 -27.33 -11.41 -9.16
N PRO A 333 -27.04 -10.79 -10.32
CA PRO A 333 -26.33 -9.53 -10.39
C PRO A 333 -27.08 -8.39 -9.68
N ILE A 334 -26.33 -7.51 -9.03
CA ILE A 334 -26.85 -6.36 -8.30
C ILE A 334 -27.41 -5.33 -9.29
N LYS A 335 -28.74 -5.24 -9.36
CA LYS A 335 -29.45 -4.24 -10.17
C LYS A 335 -29.90 -3.08 -9.28
N ARG A 336 -29.02 -2.09 -9.12
CA ARG A 336 -29.28 -0.86 -8.36
C ARG A 336 -28.83 0.37 -9.15
N GLU A 337 -29.69 1.38 -9.17
CA GLU A 337 -29.38 2.73 -9.65
C GLU A 337 -28.89 3.60 -8.50
N PHE A 338 -27.86 4.41 -8.78
CA PHE A 338 -27.25 5.39 -7.90
C PHE A 338 -27.12 6.72 -8.64
N TYR A 339 -26.80 7.79 -7.90
CA TYR A 339 -26.55 9.10 -8.49
C TYR A 339 -25.17 9.61 -8.12
N SER A 340 -24.44 10.11 -9.12
CA SER A 340 -23.15 10.81 -8.97
C SER A 340 -23.34 12.30 -9.24
N LEU A 341 -22.69 13.14 -8.45
CA LEU A 341 -22.62 14.58 -8.68
C LEU A 341 -21.17 14.96 -8.97
N GLY A 342 -20.90 15.55 -10.13
CA GLY A 342 -19.57 16.05 -10.47
C GLY A 342 -19.20 17.33 -9.71
N PHE A 343 -17.94 17.53 -9.32
CA PHE A 343 -17.49 18.86 -8.87
C PHE A 343 -17.39 19.78 -10.08
N PRO A 344 -18.17 20.88 -10.15
CA PRO A 344 -18.27 21.67 -11.37
C PRO A 344 -16.92 22.21 -11.84
N ARG A 345 -16.52 21.85 -13.07
CA ARG A 345 -15.23 22.28 -13.64
C ARG A 345 -15.11 23.80 -13.67
N ARG A 346 -16.20 24.54 -13.97
CA ARG A 346 -16.19 26.01 -14.05
C ARG A 346 -15.94 26.72 -12.72
N TRP A 347 -16.15 26.05 -11.58
CA TRP A 347 -15.85 26.61 -10.26
C TRP A 347 -14.36 26.52 -9.88
N LYS A 348 -13.59 25.62 -10.52
CA LYS A 348 -12.25 25.24 -10.05
C LYS A 348 -11.24 26.40 -10.14
N GLU A 349 -11.40 27.33 -11.07
CA GLU A 349 -10.49 28.48 -11.23
C GLU A 349 -10.77 29.57 -10.17
N SER A 350 -12.01 30.05 -10.08
CA SER A 350 -12.44 31.06 -9.11
C SER A 350 -12.15 30.65 -7.66
N LEU A 351 -12.40 29.37 -7.32
CA LEU A 351 -12.10 28.83 -5.99
C LEU A 351 -10.59 28.68 -5.71
N ARG A 352 -9.74 28.49 -6.73
CA ARG A 352 -8.26 28.51 -6.56
C ARG A 352 -7.75 29.92 -6.32
N LEU A 353 -8.32 30.92 -7.01
CA LEU A 353 -8.01 32.33 -6.77
C LEU A 353 -8.38 32.74 -5.34
N LEU A 354 -9.60 32.41 -4.89
CA LEU A 354 -10.05 32.64 -3.51
C LEU A 354 -9.15 31.94 -2.47
N ALA A 355 -8.77 30.68 -2.72
CA ALA A 355 -7.88 29.92 -1.83
C ALA A 355 -6.44 30.46 -1.79
N THR A 356 -6.00 31.12 -2.86
CA THR A 356 -4.68 31.77 -2.95
C THR A 356 -4.71 33.11 -2.22
N ALA A 357 -5.75 33.92 -2.42
CA ALA A 357 -5.96 35.17 -1.69
C ALA A 357 -6.17 34.96 -0.18
N SER A 358 -6.67 33.79 0.24
CA SER A 358 -6.86 33.44 1.66
C SER A 358 -5.57 33.05 2.42
N ARG A 359 -4.38 33.30 1.86
CA ARG A 359 -3.08 32.90 2.42
C ARG A 359 -2.10 34.06 2.50
N ASP A 360 -1.66 34.35 3.72
CA ASP A 360 -0.55 35.28 3.97
C ASP A 360 0.77 34.68 3.44
N GLY A 361 1.23 35.15 2.28
CA GLY A 361 2.55 34.88 1.70
C GLY A 361 2.77 33.46 1.14
N GLY A 362 2.78 33.34 -0.19
CA GLY A 362 3.34 32.19 -0.91
C GLY A 362 2.96 32.12 -2.40
N GLU A 363 3.98 32.12 -3.28
CA GLU A 363 3.89 32.17 -4.75
C GLU A 363 3.36 30.87 -5.42
N PHE A 364 2.73 29.97 -4.68
CA PHE A 364 2.30 28.65 -5.18
C PHE A 364 0.77 28.56 -5.34
N PRO A 365 0.25 27.98 -6.43
CA PRO A 365 -1.19 27.85 -6.67
C PRO A 365 -1.85 27.06 -5.54
N ALA A 366 -2.79 27.69 -4.82
CA ALA A 366 -3.42 27.06 -3.67
C ALA A 366 -4.39 25.95 -4.08
N ARG A 367 -4.31 24.80 -3.40
CA ARG A 367 -5.35 23.77 -3.47
C ARG A 367 -6.63 24.29 -2.83
N ILE A 368 -7.77 24.01 -3.46
CA ILE A 368 -9.10 24.36 -2.94
C ILE A 368 -9.34 23.61 -1.61
N PRO A 369 -9.73 24.29 -0.52
CA PRO A 369 -9.87 23.69 0.81
C PRO A 369 -11.20 22.94 1.00
N ILE A 370 -11.50 21.99 0.12
CA ILE A 370 -12.79 21.25 0.11
C ILE A 370 -13.03 20.39 1.36
N ALA A 371 -12.01 20.11 2.16
CA ALA A 371 -12.15 19.29 3.38
C ALA A 371 -13.21 19.84 4.37
N SER A 372 -13.32 21.16 4.54
CA SER A 372 -14.34 21.74 5.44
C SER A 372 -15.75 21.75 4.84
N LEU A 373 -15.87 21.80 3.50
CA LEU A 373 -17.15 21.63 2.81
C LEU A 373 -17.63 20.17 2.90
N ASN A 374 -16.73 19.20 2.69
CA ASN A 374 -17.02 17.78 2.84
C ASN A 374 -17.38 17.41 4.28
N ASP A 375 -16.67 17.94 5.29
CA ASP A 375 -17.03 17.79 6.71
C ASP A 375 -18.43 18.40 6.98
N ALA A 376 -18.80 19.53 6.35
CA ALA A 376 -20.14 20.12 6.50
C ALA A 376 -21.26 19.30 5.84
N ILE A 377 -21.04 18.80 4.62
CA ILE A 377 -21.98 17.91 3.93
C ILE A 377 -22.20 16.63 4.76
N SER A 378 -21.11 16.04 5.28
CA SER A 378 -21.16 14.85 6.14
C SER A 378 -21.84 15.07 7.51
N ALA A 379 -22.10 16.33 7.88
CA ALA A 379 -22.80 16.69 9.12
C ALA A 379 -24.31 16.91 8.91
N VAL A 380 -24.74 17.39 7.75
CA VAL A 380 -26.13 17.85 7.53
C VAL A 380 -26.85 17.30 6.29
N VAL A 381 -26.20 16.51 5.43
CA VAL A 381 -26.80 15.93 4.21
C VAL A 381 -26.87 14.41 4.32
N PRO A 382 -27.94 13.84 4.92
CA PRO A 382 -27.99 12.41 5.28
C PRO A 382 -28.07 11.43 4.10
N ASP A 383 -28.43 11.88 2.90
CA ASP A 383 -28.46 11.01 1.71
C ASP A 383 -27.14 11.02 0.91
N CYS A 384 -26.16 11.84 1.31
CA CYS A 384 -24.85 11.94 0.67
C CYS A 384 -23.81 11.08 1.40
N ILE A 385 -23.34 10.04 0.73
CA ILE A 385 -22.69 8.89 1.39
C ILE A 385 -21.17 8.96 1.31
N VAL A 386 -20.65 9.48 0.19
CA VAL A 386 -19.21 9.54 -0.09
C VAL A 386 -18.84 10.93 -0.58
N THR A 387 -18.09 11.68 0.23
CA THR A 387 -17.49 12.95 -0.18
C THR A 387 -16.04 12.74 -0.62
N ARG A 388 -15.68 12.99 -1.88
CA ARG A 388 -14.27 12.83 -2.34
C ARG A 388 -13.38 13.97 -1.84
N PRO A 389 -12.25 13.69 -1.14
CA PRO A 389 -11.31 14.72 -0.69
C PRO A 389 -10.49 15.38 -1.81
N TYR A 390 -10.57 14.86 -3.05
CA TYR A 390 -9.82 15.33 -4.22
C TYR A 390 -10.72 15.73 -5.40
N ALA A 391 -12.03 15.93 -5.18
CA ALA A 391 -12.97 16.30 -6.25
C ALA A 391 -12.62 17.63 -6.96
N THR A 392 -11.87 18.49 -6.28
CA THR A 392 -11.37 19.78 -6.76
C THR A 392 -10.18 19.71 -7.70
N ASP A 393 -9.52 18.55 -7.77
CA ASP A 393 -8.50 18.31 -8.79
C ASP A 393 -9.24 18.08 -10.10
N ASP A 394 -8.79 18.62 -11.23
CA ASP A 394 -9.54 18.47 -12.50
C ASP A 394 -9.48 17.04 -13.09
N ALA A 395 -8.93 16.10 -12.30
CA ALA A 395 -8.82 14.66 -12.53
C ALA A 395 -10.01 13.81 -12.07
N SER A 396 -10.75 14.33 -11.10
CA SER A 396 -11.93 13.67 -10.53
C SER A 396 -13.13 14.48 -10.96
N GLU A 397 -14.07 13.83 -11.65
CA GLU A 397 -15.36 14.44 -11.94
C GLU A 397 -16.28 14.22 -10.75
N ASP A 398 -16.61 12.97 -10.40
CA ASP A 398 -17.45 12.65 -9.24
C ASP A 398 -16.92 13.37 -7.98
N TRP A 399 -17.85 13.94 -7.21
CA TRP A 399 -17.64 14.58 -5.92
C TRP A 399 -18.43 13.88 -4.83
N LEU A 400 -19.74 13.75 -5.04
CA LEU A 400 -20.70 13.12 -4.14
C LEU A 400 -21.34 11.89 -4.80
N LEU A 401 -21.67 10.88 -3.99
CA LEU A 401 -22.48 9.73 -4.38
C LEU A 401 -23.67 9.58 -3.41
N ALA A 402 -24.85 9.29 -3.95
CA ALA A 402 -26.11 9.17 -3.20
C ALA A 402 -27.03 8.08 -3.79
N TYR A 403 -27.98 7.57 -2.99
CA TYR A 403 -29.02 6.64 -3.49
C TYR A 403 -30.13 7.36 -4.27
N ASN A 404 -30.36 8.64 -3.99
CA ASN A 404 -31.34 9.50 -4.64
C ASN A 404 -30.67 10.87 -4.93
N PRO A 405 -31.08 11.63 -5.95
CA PRO A 405 -30.55 12.97 -6.18
C PRO A 405 -30.90 13.89 -5.00
N VAL A 406 -29.88 14.45 -4.33
CA VAL A 406 -30.09 15.48 -3.31
C VAL A 406 -30.39 16.81 -4.00
N ASN A 407 -31.32 17.60 -3.47
CA ASN A 407 -31.69 18.90 -4.02
C ASN A 407 -30.43 19.77 -4.30
N PRO A 408 -30.15 20.14 -5.57
CA PRO A 408 -29.00 20.97 -5.94
C PRO A 408 -28.90 22.28 -5.15
N GLU A 409 -30.04 22.92 -4.87
CA GLU A 409 -30.13 24.18 -4.13
C GLU A 409 -29.68 24.02 -2.67
N ALA A 410 -29.94 22.86 -2.05
CA ALA A 410 -29.47 22.54 -0.70
C ALA A 410 -27.94 22.46 -0.63
N ILE A 411 -27.33 21.82 -1.63
CA ILE A 411 -25.87 21.71 -1.74
C ILE A 411 -25.27 23.08 -2.06
N PHE A 412 -25.90 23.87 -2.94
CA PHE A 412 -25.43 25.20 -3.31
C PHE A 412 -25.42 26.17 -2.11
N ARG A 413 -26.40 26.08 -1.20
CA ARG A 413 -26.39 26.84 0.07
C ARG A 413 -25.17 26.52 0.93
N LEU A 414 -24.77 25.25 1.04
CA LEU A 414 -23.56 24.86 1.76
C LEU A 414 -22.27 25.34 1.06
N VAL A 415 -22.23 25.30 -0.28
CA VAL A 415 -21.10 25.82 -1.07
C VAL A 415 -20.94 27.33 -0.88
N THR A 416 -22.02 28.11 -0.99
CA THR A 416 -21.97 29.57 -0.83
C THR A 416 -21.63 29.99 0.59
N ALA A 417 -22.16 29.30 1.61
CA ALA A 417 -21.75 29.48 3.01
C ALA A 417 -20.26 29.15 3.23
N TRP A 418 -19.75 28.08 2.62
CA TRP A 418 -18.33 27.70 2.68
C TRP A 418 -17.41 28.71 1.98
N VAL A 419 -17.85 29.32 0.87
CA VAL A 419 -17.13 30.43 0.22
C VAL A 419 -17.06 31.66 1.12
N ARG A 420 -18.17 32.04 1.76
CA ARG A 420 -18.21 33.14 2.75
C ARG A 420 -17.37 32.87 4.00
N ALA A 421 -17.20 31.59 4.39
CA ALA A 421 -16.39 31.19 5.54
C ALA A 421 -14.85 31.26 5.31
N GLN A 422 -14.39 31.52 4.08
CA GLN A 422 -12.97 31.68 3.77
C GLN A 422 -12.38 32.98 4.33
N LYS A 423 -11.06 33.02 4.51
CA LYS A 423 -10.35 34.22 5.00
C LYS A 423 -9.90 35.12 3.83
N ALA A 424 -10.84 35.63 3.04
CA ALA A 424 -10.55 36.50 1.90
C ALA A 424 -11.24 37.87 2.05
N ALA A 425 -10.87 38.83 1.20
CA ALA A 425 -11.51 40.14 1.18
C ALA A 425 -12.98 40.03 0.68
N PRO A 426 -13.91 40.87 1.16
CA PRO A 426 -15.34 40.80 0.78
C PRO A 426 -15.57 40.85 -0.73
N GLU A 427 -14.78 41.64 -1.46
CA GLU A 427 -14.85 41.81 -2.91
C GLU A 427 -14.45 40.52 -3.64
N GLN A 428 -13.46 39.79 -3.11
CA GLN A 428 -13.01 38.50 -3.65
C GLN A 428 -14.03 37.39 -3.39
N ILE A 429 -14.65 37.41 -2.21
CA ILE A 429 -15.77 36.51 -1.86
C ILE A 429 -16.94 36.77 -2.82
N GLN A 430 -17.34 38.02 -3.00
CA GLN A 430 -18.46 38.40 -3.87
C GLN A 430 -18.18 38.11 -5.35
N SER A 431 -16.97 38.40 -5.82
CA SER A 431 -16.50 38.07 -7.18
C SER A 431 -16.43 36.56 -7.43
N THR A 432 -16.13 35.76 -6.40
CA THR A 432 -16.21 34.30 -6.51
C THR A 432 -17.66 33.84 -6.57
N LEU A 433 -18.52 34.33 -5.67
CA LEU A 433 -19.94 33.95 -5.60
C LEU A 433 -20.71 34.24 -6.90
N SER A 434 -20.42 35.34 -7.60
CA SER A 434 -21.07 35.67 -8.88
C SER A 434 -20.71 34.72 -10.03
N GLN A 435 -19.68 33.88 -9.87
CA GLN A 435 -19.24 32.89 -10.85
C GLN A 435 -19.77 31.47 -10.54
N LEU A 436 -20.48 31.28 -9.42
CA LEU A 436 -21.09 30.00 -9.04
C LEU A 436 -22.61 30.05 -9.27
N SER A 437 -23.21 28.95 -9.71
CA SER A 437 -24.66 28.85 -9.95
C SER A 437 -25.18 27.48 -9.51
N PRO A 438 -26.39 27.36 -8.93
CA PRO A 438 -26.96 26.06 -8.58
C PRO A 438 -27.16 25.14 -9.80
N ASN A 439 -27.35 25.72 -11.00
CA ASN A 439 -27.50 24.99 -12.26
C ASN A 439 -26.22 24.24 -12.72
N ASP A 440 -25.10 24.42 -12.02
CA ASP A 440 -23.91 23.58 -12.19
C ASP A 440 -24.07 22.15 -11.63
N LEU A 441 -24.90 22.01 -10.59
CA LEU A 441 -24.96 20.82 -9.75
C LEU A 441 -25.90 19.78 -10.36
N ASN A 442 -25.42 19.17 -11.44
CA ASN A 442 -26.15 18.18 -12.21
C ASN A 442 -25.82 16.76 -11.74
N TRP A 443 -26.81 16.07 -11.19
CA TRP A 443 -26.72 14.65 -10.86
C TRP A 443 -26.84 13.79 -12.13
N SER A 444 -25.95 12.81 -12.29
CA SER A 444 -26.05 11.76 -13.31
C SER A 444 -26.39 10.42 -12.67
N SER A 445 -27.21 9.63 -13.35
CA SER A 445 -27.48 8.23 -12.99
C SER A 445 -26.25 7.36 -13.26
N VAL A 446 -25.98 6.41 -12.36
CA VAL A 446 -24.92 5.40 -12.46
C VAL A 446 -25.48 4.07 -11.96
N SER A 447 -25.47 3.03 -12.80
CA SER A 447 -25.86 1.67 -12.42
C SER A 447 -24.64 0.77 -12.31
N ILE A 448 -24.67 -0.24 -11.43
CA ILE A 448 -23.58 -1.22 -11.32
C ILE A 448 -23.56 -2.11 -12.57
N SER A 449 -22.52 -1.98 -13.39
CA SER A 449 -22.20 -2.87 -14.51
C SER A 449 -20.75 -3.37 -14.44
N PRO A 450 -20.40 -4.49 -15.09
CA PRO A 450 -19.01 -4.97 -15.16
C PRO A 450 -18.04 -3.96 -15.81
N ASP A 451 -18.54 -3.11 -16.70
CA ASP A 451 -17.75 -2.14 -17.47
C ASP A 451 -17.38 -0.88 -16.66
N LEU A 452 -17.98 -0.70 -15.46
CA LEU A 452 -17.65 0.43 -14.61
C LEU A 452 -16.17 0.37 -14.17
N PRO A 453 -15.46 1.51 -14.14
CA PRO A 453 -14.13 1.58 -13.56
C PRO A 453 -14.10 1.00 -12.14
N PHE A 454 -13.09 0.20 -11.82
CA PHE A 454 -12.88 -0.38 -10.49
C PHE A 454 -12.95 0.66 -9.35
N SER A 455 -12.52 1.91 -9.61
CA SER A 455 -12.59 3.03 -8.67
C SER A 455 -14.01 3.51 -8.32
N GLN A 456 -15.01 3.17 -9.14
CA GLN A 456 -16.44 3.36 -8.86
C GLN A 456 -17.07 2.09 -8.27
N LEU A 457 -16.78 0.91 -8.83
CA LEU A 457 -17.26 -0.38 -8.28
C LEU A 457 -16.87 -0.57 -6.81
N THR A 458 -15.66 -0.16 -6.44
CA THR A 458 -15.15 -0.20 -5.05
C THR A 458 -15.89 0.70 -4.05
N ARG A 459 -16.88 1.46 -4.51
CA ARG A 459 -17.74 2.31 -3.68
C ARG A 459 -19.19 1.89 -3.79
N LEU A 460 -19.70 1.74 -5.02
CA LEU A 460 -21.10 1.42 -5.27
C LEU A 460 -21.52 0.07 -4.65
N ILE A 461 -20.63 -0.95 -4.69
CA ILE A 461 -20.96 -2.26 -4.10
C ILE A 461 -20.92 -2.23 -2.57
N PRO A 462 -19.89 -1.67 -1.89
CA PRO A 462 -19.97 -1.43 -0.46
C PRO A 462 -21.19 -0.58 -0.03
N MET A 463 -21.60 0.40 -0.85
CA MET A 463 -22.83 1.17 -0.62
C MET A 463 -24.08 0.28 -0.74
N GLU A 464 -24.22 -0.59 -1.74
CA GLU A 464 -25.37 -1.52 -1.83
C GLU A 464 -25.41 -2.48 -0.65
N VAL A 465 -24.27 -3.10 -0.31
CA VAL A 465 -24.16 -4.03 0.82
C VAL A 465 -24.59 -3.33 2.12
N ALA A 466 -24.13 -2.10 2.35
CA ALA A 466 -24.55 -1.32 3.49
C ALA A 466 -26.07 -1.02 3.47
N ALA A 467 -26.64 -0.65 2.32
CA ALA A 467 -28.07 -0.37 2.17
C ALA A 467 -28.98 -1.56 2.49
N LYS A 468 -28.55 -2.77 2.09
CA LYS A 468 -29.29 -4.02 2.38
C LYS A 468 -29.26 -4.37 3.87
N LEU A 469 -28.14 -4.12 4.54
CA LEU A 469 -27.95 -4.41 5.98
C LEU A 469 -28.51 -3.32 6.91
N SER A 470 -28.86 -2.15 6.38
CA SER A 470 -29.43 -1.02 7.15
C SER A 470 -30.93 -0.80 6.91
N ARG A 471 -31.64 -1.77 6.32
CA ARG A 471 -33.09 -1.65 6.09
C ARG A 471 -33.84 -1.67 7.43
N PRO A 472 -35.00 -0.99 7.56
CA PRO A 472 -35.74 -0.97 8.83
C PRO A 472 -36.18 -2.34 9.36
N ASP A 473 -36.38 -3.29 8.45
CA ASP A 473 -36.70 -4.71 8.68
C ASP A 473 -35.46 -5.59 8.94
N ALA A 474 -34.27 -5.16 8.53
CA ALA A 474 -33.03 -5.88 8.78
C ALA A 474 -32.57 -5.68 10.22
N GLN A 475 -32.82 -6.68 11.06
CA GLN A 475 -32.41 -6.71 12.47
C GLN A 475 -31.55 -7.94 12.73
N MET A 476 -30.46 -7.79 13.47
CA MET A 476 -29.64 -8.93 13.88
C MET A 476 -30.44 -9.79 14.88
N PRO A 477 -30.62 -11.10 14.66
CA PRO A 477 -31.39 -11.98 15.56
C PRO A 477 -30.84 -12.05 16.99
N PHE A 478 -29.56 -11.72 17.17
CA PHE A 478 -28.88 -11.70 18.46
C PHE A 478 -28.61 -10.24 18.87
N GLY A 479 -29.08 -9.85 20.05
CA GLY A 479 -28.89 -8.51 20.62
C GLY A 479 -29.80 -7.41 20.06
N ASN A 480 -30.78 -7.70 19.19
CA ASN A 480 -31.70 -6.73 18.58
C ASN A 480 -30.99 -5.54 17.88
N LEU A 481 -29.77 -5.75 17.37
CA LEU A 481 -28.96 -4.69 16.79
C LEU A 481 -29.60 -4.18 15.48
N ARG A 482 -29.85 -2.86 15.43
CA ARG A 482 -30.22 -2.14 14.20
C ARG A 482 -29.01 -1.37 13.68
N PHE A 483 -28.63 -1.58 12.43
CA PHE A 483 -27.49 -0.91 11.81
C PHE A 483 -27.90 0.32 11.00
N VAL A 484 -27.12 1.40 11.13
CA VAL A 484 -27.26 2.62 10.32
C VAL A 484 -25.92 2.98 9.67
N HIS A 485 -25.96 3.73 8.57
CA HIS A 485 -24.75 4.12 7.87
C HIS A 485 -23.94 5.21 8.59
N CYS A 486 -22.62 5.11 8.48
CA CYS A 486 -21.65 6.07 8.98
C CYS A 486 -20.87 6.72 7.83
N PRO A 487 -20.60 8.03 7.87
CA PRO A 487 -19.70 8.69 6.91
C PRO A 487 -18.29 8.12 7.01
N THR A 488 -17.81 7.50 5.93
CA THR A 488 -16.46 6.99 5.78
C THR A 488 -15.76 7.61 4.57
N LYS A 489 -14.43 7.57 4.56
CA LYS A 489 -13.61 8.02 3.41
C LYS A 489 -13.45 6.94 2.34
N ASN A 490 -13.53 5.66 2.73
CA ASN A 490 -13.26 4.49 1.91
C ASN A 490 -14.35 3.44 2.18
N GLY A 491 -14.86 2.81 1.12
CA GLY A 491 -15.89 1.77 1.22
C GLY A 491 -17.19 2.29 1.85
N ALA A 492 -17.79 1.49 2.72
CA ALA A 492 -18.91 1.87 3.59
C ALA A 492 -18.63 1.43 5.05
N GLU A 493 -19.22 2.12 6.02
CA GLU A 493 -19.23 1.69 7.44
C GLU A 493 -20.67 1.70 7.95
N LEU A 494 -21.07 0.63 8.62
CA LEU A 494 -22.31 0.53 9.38
C LEU A 494 -22.00 0.52 10.88
N MET A 495 -22.96 0.97 11.68
CA MET A 495 -22.85 0.98 13.13
C MET A 495 -24.19 0.71 13.80
N SER A 496 -24.20 -0.04 14.91
CA SER A 496 -25.43 -0.27 15.68
C SER A 496 -25.89 1.04 16.34
N TRP A 497 -27.16 1.40 16.14
CA TRP A 497 -27.72 2.68 16.59
C TRP A 497 -29.21 2.59 16.98
N PRO A 498 -29.60 3.09 18.18
CA PRO A 498 -28.79 3.81 19.18
C PRO A 498 -27.70 2.92 19.80
N PRO A 499 -26.70 3.51 20.51
CA PRO A 499 -25.65 2.72 21.14
C PRO A 499 -26.17 1.73 22.20
N GLU A 500 -25.59 0.54 22.19
CA GLU A 500 -25.90 -0.56 23.10
C GLU A 500 -25.55 -0.23 24.55
N ARG A 501 -26.42 -0.69 25.46
CA ARG A 501 -26.29 -0.51 26.91
C ARG A 501 -26.68 -1.80 27.61
N ILE A 502 -25.70 -2.49 28.18
CA ILE A 502 -25.92 -3.51 29.20
C ILE A 502 -26.21 -2.77 30.52
N GLU A 503 -26.99 -3.36 31.42
CA GLU A 503 -27.72 -2.67 32.50
C GLU A 503 -26.91 -1.72 33.41
N ASP A 504 -25.58 -1.92 33.55
CA ASP A 504 -24.65 -1.00 34.26
C ASP A 504 -23.38 -0.63 33.43
N GLY A 505 -23.43 -0.84 32.11
CA GLY A 505 -22.31 -0.72 31.18
C GLY A 505 -22.03 0.70 30.66
N GLU A 506 -20.82 0.90 30.13
CA GLU A 506 -20.56 2.05 29.26
C GLU A 506 -21.17 1.81 27.88
N PRO A 507 -21.67 2.87 27.21
CA PRO A 507 -22.28 2.74 25.89
C PRO A 507 -21.24 2.36 24.82
N PHE A 508 -21.61 1.42 23.95
CA PHE A 508 -20.81 1.02 22.80
C PHE A 508 -21.69 0.75 21.57
N SER A 509 -21.10 0.67 20.39
CA SER A 509 -21.79 0.20 19.17
C SER A 509 -20.94 -0.86 18.49
N VAL A 510 -21.59 -1.83 17.86
CA VAL A 510 -20.94 -2.74 16.91
C VAL A 510 -20.74 -1.99 15.60
N THR A 511 -19.58 -2.17 14.95
CA THR A 511 -19.31 -1.57 13.63
C THR A 511 -19.03 -2.65 12.60
N ILE A 512 -19.60 -2.51 11.41
CA ILE A 512 -19.30 -3.35 10.24
C ILE A 512 -18.66 -2.46 9.17
N GLY A 513 -17.35 -2.62 8.97
CA GLY A 513 -16.65 -2.00 7.85
C GLY A 513 -16.81 -2.85 6.59
N ILE A 514 -17.10 -2.23 5.45
CA ILE A 514 -17.28 -2.91 4.17
C ILE A 514 -16.33 -2.26 3.16
N SER A 515 -15.43 -3.06 2.60
CA SER A 515 -14.52 -2.60 1.53
C SER A 515 -14.52 -3.57 0.36
N ALA A 516 -14.10 -3.10 -0.80
CA ALA A 516 -14.00 -3.90 -2.00
C ALA A 516 -12.53 -3.93 -2.44
N GLN A 517 -12.02 -5.13 -2.74
CA GLN A 517 -10.60 -5.41 -2.96
C GLN A 517 -10.43 -6.30 -4.19
N THR A 518 -9.31 -6.16 -4.89
CA THR A 518 -8.81 -7.19 -5.83
C THR A 518 -7.79 -8.09 -5.15
N MET A 519 -7.65 -9.30 -5.67
CA MET A 519 -6.44 -10.10 -5.48
C MET A 519 -5.36 -9.71 -6.50
N PRO A 520 -4.08 -9.97 -6.22
CA PRO A 520 -3.03 -10.00 -7.23
C PRO A 520 -3.40 -10.97 -8.36
N PHE A 521 -3.05 -10.63 -9.60
CA PHE A 521 -3.22 -11.47 -10.80
C PHE A 521 -4.66 -11.87 -11.16
N SER A 522 -5.67 -11.37 -10.43
CA SER A 522 -7.08 -11.64 -10.68
C SER A 522 -7.87 -10.33 -10.79
N SER A 523 -8.80 -10.29 -11.74
CA SER A 523 -9.82 -9.25 -11.86
C SER A 523 -11.01 -9.47 -10.92
N GLU A 524 -11.03 -10.57 -10.15
CA GLU A 524 -12.10 -10.88 -9.20
C GLU A 524 -12.25 -9.76 -8.14
N LEU A 525 -13.49 -9.28 -8.01
CA LEU A 525 -13.87 -8.30 -7.01
C LEU A 525 -14.36 -9.00 -5.74
N LEU A 526 -13.60 -8.88 -4.66
CA LEU A 526 -13.93 -9.42 -3.35
C LEU A 526 -14.44 -8.34 -2.41
N ILE A 527 -15.49 -8.62 -1.66
CA ILE A 527 -16.03 -7.72 -0.63
C ILE A 527 -15.55 -8.19 0.73
N TYR A 528 -14.71 -7.37 1.39
CA TYR A 528 -14.14 -7.66 2.70
C TYR A 528 -14.96 -6.96 3.78
N LEU A 529 -15.33 -7.73 4.80
CA LEU A 529 -16.02 -7.27 5.99
C LEU A 529 -15.06 -7.20 7.18
N SER A 530 -15.11 -6.13 7.95
CA SER A 530 -14.42 -6.00 9.25
C SER A 530 -15.42 -5.73 10.36
N PHE A 531 -15.15 -6.27 11.55
CA PHE A 531 -16.09 -6.29 12.68
C PHE A 531 -15.44 -5.70 13.92
N GLY A 532 -16.01 -4.61 14.41
CA GLY A 532 -15.42 -3.80 15.46
C GLY A 532 -16.38 -3.38 16.57
N VAL A 533 -15.81 -2.74 17.58
CA VAL A 533 -16.54 -2.11 18.69
C VAL A 533 -16.12 -0.65 18.77
N ARG A 534 -17.08 0.26 18.60
CA ARG A 534 -16.91 1.68 18.87
C ARG A 534 -17.38 1.98 20.29
N ARG A 535 -16.56 2.71 21.05
CA ARG A 535 -16.85 3.06 22.45
C ARG A 535 -17.23 4.52 22.54
N TRP A 536 -18.21 4.82 23.38
CA TRP A 536 -18.75 6.17 23.55
C TRP A 536 -18.39 6.72 24.92
N MET A 537 -18.25 8.04 25.02
CA MET A 537 -17.92 8.71 26.27
C MET A 537 -19.10 8.57 27.26
N PRO A 538 -18.92 7.90 28.41
CA PRO A 538 -20.03 7.60 29.32
C PRO A 538 -20.42 8.78 30.22
N SER A 539 -19.44 9.61 30.56
CA SER A 539 -19.52 10.66 31.57
C SER A 539 -18.59 11.83 31.21
N ARG A 540 -18.63 12.91 31.98
CA ARG A 540 -17.84 14.12 31.73
C ARG A 540 -16.34 13.84 31.62
N GLY A 541 -15.79 13.95 30.42
CA GLY A 541 -14.36 13.80 30.13
C GLY A 541 -13.60 15.13 30.03
N ARG A 542 -12.27 15.07 29.96
CA ARG A 542 -11.40 16.24 29.68
C ARG A 542 -10.89 16.19 28.24
N LEU A 543 -11.03 17.28 27.49
CA LEU A 543 -10.41 17.38 26.17
C LEU A 543 -8.91 17.70 26.28
N THR A 544 -8.10 17.22 25.34
CA THR A 544 -6.68 17.60 25.21
C THR A 544 -6.51 18.71 24.17
N LEU A 545 -5.64 19.68 24.47
CA LEU A 545 -5.32 20.77 23.54
C LEU A 545 -4.73 20.24 22.22
N GLY A 546 -5.15 20.80 21.08
CA GLY A 546 -4.66 20.43 19.75
C GLY A 546 -5.19 19.09 19.22
N GLN A 547 -6.01 18.37 19.99
CA GLN A 547 -6.65 17.12 19.58
C GLN A 547 -8.09 17.35 19.11
N ARG A 548 -8.56 16.45 18.24
CA ARG A 548 -9.91 16.48 17.66
C ARG A 548 -10.62 15.18 17.91
N TYR A 549 -11.84 15.25 18.42
CA TYR A 549 -12.61 14.08 18.86
C TYR A 549 -13.90 13.97 18.04
N PRO A 550 -14.13 12.86 17.31
CA PRO A 550 -15.31 12.71 16.48
C PRO A 550 -16.56 12.42 17.33
N ALA A 551 -17.66 13.06 16.98
CA ALA A 551 -18.99 12.82 17.49
C ALA A 551 -19.91 12.37 16.34
N TYR A 552 -20.94 11.62 16.70
CA TYR A 552 -21.97 11.09 15.80
C TYR A 552 -23.35 11.43 16.37
N PHE A 553 -24.28 11.79 15.49
CA PHE A 553 -25.65 12.16 15.86
C PHE A 553 -26.62 11.81 14.73
N GLU A 554 -27.88 11.57 15.09
CA GLU A 554 -28.95 11.45 14.10
C GLU A 554 -29.39 12.86 13.68
N PRO A 555 -29.41 13.22 12.38
CA PRO A 555 -29.76 14.59 11.97
C PRO A 555 -31.23 14.92 12.24
N THR A 556 -31.50 15.70 13.29
CA THR A 556 -32.85 16.14 13.70
C THR A 556 -33.56 16.87 12.55
N ARG A 557 -34.49 16.16 11.88
CA ARG A 557 -35.24 16.62 10.69
C ARG A 557 -34.34 17.08 9.54
N SER A 558 -34.11 16.18 8.59
CA SER A 558 -33.52 16.50 7.29
C SER A 558 -34.29 17.63 6.58
N SER A 559 -33.79 18.86 6.67
CA SER A 559 -34.38 20.04 6.02
C SER A 559 -34.10 20.09 4.50
N LEU A 560 -33.38 19.10 3.97
CA LEU A 560 -32.83 19.05 2.61
C LEU A 560 -33.32 17.84 1.79
N SER A 561 -33.87 16.83 2.47
CA SER A 561 -34.49 15.63 1.89
C SER A 561 -35.67 15.23 2.75
N GLY A 562 -36.87 15.14 2.17
CA GLY A 562 -38.13 14.91 2.90
C GLY A 562 -38.34 13.49 3.45
N SER A 563 -37.29 12.68 3.53
CA SER A 563 -37.30 11.32 4.07
C SER A 563 -36.58 11.21 5.42
N THR A 564 -36.86 10.14 6.17
CA THR A 564 -36.15 9.82 7.40
C THR A 564 -34.66 9.58 7.14
N PRO A 565 -33.73 10.13 7.95
CA PRO A 565 -32.29 9.92 7.76
C PRO A 565 -31.92 8.43 7.80
N ARG A 566 -31.15 7.96 6.81
CA ARG A 566 -30.55 6.60 6.80
C ARG A 566 -29.08 6.58 7.21
N HIS A 567 -28.51 7.75 7.50
CA HIS A 567 -27.11 7.96 7.85
C HIS A 567 -27.00 8.84 9.10
N LEU A 568 -25.95 8.61 9.89
CA LEU A 568 -25.55 9.49 10.98
C LEU A 568 -24.76 10.69 10.45
N GLY A 569 -25.02 11.87 11.00
CA GLY A 569 -24.14 13.02 10.85
C GLY A 569 -22.86 12.82 11.68
N THR A 570 -21.74 13.37 11.21
CA THR A 570 -20.50 13.39 12.00
C THR A 570 -19.84 14.77 12.05
N ALA A 571 -19.32 15.13 13.22
CA ALA A 571 -18.60 16.38 13.46
C ALA A 571 -17.44 16.14 14.43
N LYS A 572 -16.48 17.07 14.51
CA LYS A 572 -15.27 16.92 15.36
C LYS A 572 -15.20 18.05 16.38
N ILE A 573 -15.05 17.73 17.66
CA ILE A 573 -14.87 18.71 18.74
C ILE A 573 -13.38 18.97 18.97
N GLU A 574 -13.01 20.23 19.17
CA GLU A 574 -11.67 20.64 19.63
C GLU A 574 -11.78 21.66 20.79
N LEU A 575 -10.70 21.81 21.57
CA LEU A 575 -10.55 22.96 22.46
C LEU A 575 -10.02 24.15 21.67
N ALA A 576 -10.72 25.28 21.73
CA ALA A 576 -10.17 26.54 21.29
C ALA A 576 -10.44 27.67 22.29
N ARG A 577 -9.59 28.69 22.21
CA ARG A 577 -9.55 29.84 23.11
C ARG A 577 -10.61 30.84 22.68
N LEU A 578 -11.58 31.09 23.55
CA LEU A 578 -12.65 32.07 23.34
C LEU A 578 -12.55 33.19 24.39
N PRO A 579 -12.87 34.44 24.02
CA PRO A 579 -13.10 35.49 25.00
C PRO A 579 -14.36 35.18 25.81
N LEU A 580 -14.32 35.51 27.09
CA LEU A 580 -15.45 35.57 28.01
C LEU A 580 -15.80 37.04 28.26
N GLU A 581 -17.00 37.28 28.79
CA GLU A 581 -17.37 38.57 29.37
C GLU A 581 -16.33 39.00 30.42
N GLY A 582 -15.96 40.28 30.42
CA GLY A 582 -14.86 40.80 31.23
C GLY A 582 -13.44 40.57 30.66
N GLY A 583 -13.30 40.25 29.36
CA GLY A 583 -12.02 40.25 28.64
C GLY A 583 -11.05 39.09 28.95
N ARG A 584 -11.42 38.22 29.89
CA ARG A 584 -10.68 36.97 30.16
C ARG A 584 -10.87 35.99 29.00
N ASN A 585 -9.92 35.09 28.80
CA ASN A 585 -10.01 34.04 27.79
C ASN A 585 -10.11 32.66 28.45
N ALA A 586 -11.01 31.81 27.96
CA ALA A 586 -11.12 30.41 28.40
C ALA A 586 -10.94 29.44 27.23
N TRP A 587 -10.42 28.25 27.54
CA TRP A 587 -10.38 27.12 26.61
C TRP A 587 -11.69 26.36 26.71
N LEU A 588 -12.56 26.53 25.72
CA LEU A 588 -13.90 25.95 25.71
C LEU A 588 -14.04 24.95 24.55
N PRO A 589 -14.76 23.84 24.75
CA PRO A 589 -15.12 22.94 23.66
C PRO A 589 -15.93 23.66 22.59
N GLN A 590 -15.63 23.36 21.34
CA GLN A 590 -16.37 23.84 20.18
C GLN A 590 -16.20 22.88 19.00
N TRP A 591 -17.13 22.93 18.06
CA TRP A 591 -16.97 22.23 16.78
C TRP A 591 -15.74 22.76 16.03
N HIS A 592 -15.09 21.89 15.28
CA HIS A 592 -13.89 22.22 14.50
C HIS A 592 -14.08 23.52 13.72
N ARG A 593 -13.12 24.44 13.86
CA ARG A 593 -13.28 25.82 13.35
C ARG A 593 -13.59 25.91 11.86
N GLY A 594 -13.17 24.93 11.06
CA GLY A 594 -13.50 24.85 9.64
C GLY A 594 -14.97 24.52 9.41
N LEU A 595 -15.48 23.47 10.05
CA LEU A 595 -16.87 23.04 10.02
C LEU A 595 -17.81 24.10 10.60
N ALA A 596 -17.52 24.58 11.82
CA ALA A 596 -18.39 25.48 12.58
C ALA A 596 -18.74 26.74 11.79
N ARG A 597 -17.76 27.34 11.10
CA ARG A 597 -17.94 28.53 10.26
C ARG A 597 -18.84 28.29 9.05
N VAL A 598 -18.76 27.12 8.42
CA VAL A 598 -19.61 26.78 7.27
C VAL A 598 -21.06 26.64 7.73
N LEU A 599 -21.29 25.92 8.84
CA LEU A 599 -22.64 25.70 9.37
C LEU A 599 -23.25 26.97 9.95
N ASP A 600 -22.45 27.85 10.56
CA ASP A 600 -22.87 29.18 11.04
C ASP A 600 -23.35 30.05 9.87
N GLN A 601 -22.52 30.20 8.82
CA GLN A 601 -22.88 30.95 7.61
C GLN A 601 -24.05 30.34 6.82
N ALA A 602 -24.37 29.05 7.04
CA ALA A 602 -25.50 28.37 6.43
C ALA A 602 -26.78 28.37 7.31
N GLY A 603 -26.72 28.87 8.55
CA GLY A 603 -27.82 28.81 9.51
C GLY A 603 -28.08 27.43 10.13
N TYR A 604 -27.19 26.46 9.93
CA TYR A 604 -27.32 25.08 10.40
C TYR A 604 -26.57 24.78 11.71
N LEU A 605 -25.75 25.70 12.24
CA LEU A 605 -24.96 25.45 13.45
C LEU A 605 -25.84 25.12 14.68
N ASN A 606 -27.03 25.71 14.78
CA ASN A 606 -27.99 25.46 15.86
C ASN A 606 -28.82 24.17 15.66
N GLN A 607 -28.65 23.46 14.53
CA GLN A 607 -29.31 22.17 14.26
C GLN A 607 -28.43 20.97 14.67
N ILE A 608 -27.17 21.22 15.06
CA ILE A 608 -26.29 20.19 15.61
C ILE A 608 -26.11 20.41 17.13
N PRO A 609 -25.86 19.35 17.92
CA PRO A 609 -25.76 19.45 19.38
C PRO A 609 -24.69 20.43 19.87
N ASP A 610 -24.87 21.04 21.05
CA ASP A 610 -23.83 21.87 21.67
C ASP A 610 -22.64 21.01 22.15
N PRO A 611 -21.41 21.26 21.66
CA PRO A 611 -20.20 20.58 22.13
C PRO A 611 -19.99 20.67 23.65
N ARG A 612 -20.44 21.75 24.29
CA ARG A 612 -20.29 21.95 25.73
C ARG A 612 -21.21 21.03 26.50
N GLN A 613 -22.49 20.95 26.10
CA GLN A 613 -23.46 20.00 26.66
C GLN A 613 -23.01 18.55 26.42
N LEU A 614 -22.53 18.22 25.21
CA LEU A 614 -22.01 16.89 24.87
C LEU A 614 -20.81 16.44 25.72
N ILE A 615 -20.05 17.39 26.28
CA ILE A 615 -18.96 17.08 27.20
C ILE A 615 -19.37 17.12 28.67
N ALA A 616 -20.33 17.97 29.04
CA ALA A 616 -20.86 18.01 30.40
C ALA A 616 -21.71 16.76 30.71
N GLU A 617 -22.58 16.35 29.79
CA GLU A 617 -23.69 15.43 30.03
C GLU A 617 -23.90 14.39 28.89
N PRO A 618 -22.86 13.68 28.42
CA PRO A 618 -22.97 12.77 27.27
C PRO A 618 -24.03 11.67 27.46
N SER A 619 -24.20 11.16 28.69
CA SER A 619 -25.20 10.13 28.99
C SER A 619 -26.65 10.61 28.88
N GLN A 620 -26.92 11.93 28.94
CA GLN A 620 -28.26 12.49 28.73
C GLN A 620 -28.56 12.60 27.23
N LEU A 621 -27.60 13.10 26.44
CA LEU A 621 -27.71 13.20 24.98
C LEU A 621 -27.67 11.82 24.27
N LEU A 622 -27.29 10.76 24.97
CA LEU A 622 -27.50 9.37 24.51
C LEU A 622 -28.91 8.82 24.81
N ARG A 623 -29.73 9.56 25.59
CA ARG A 623 -31.12 9.20 25.95
C ARG A 623 -32.16 10.14 25.32
N SER A 624 -31.73 11.18 24.61
CA SER A 624 -32.64 12.08 23.87
C SER A 624 -33.30 11.36 22.68
N PRO A 625 -34.46 11.85 22.19
CA PRO A 625 -35.12 11.31 21.00
C PRO A 625 -34.23 11.30 19.76
N ASP A 626 -33.33 12.28 19.64
CA ASP A 626 -32.22 12.29 18.70
C ASP A 626 -30.92 11.98 19.49
N PRO A 627 -30.40 10.74 19.44
CA PRO A 627 -29.22 10.39 20.22
C PRO A 627 -27.96 11.07 19.66
N THR A 628 -27.01 11.41 20.54
CA THR A 628 -25.71 11.97 20.17
C THR A 628 -24.62 11.35 21.03
N ALA A 629 -23.54 10.91 20.37
CA ALA A 629 -22.46 10.16 20.99
C ALA A 629 -21.08 10.72 20.64
N LEU A 630 -20.26 11.01 21.66
CA LEU A 630 -18.86 11.40 21.49
C LEU A 630 -17.96 10.17 21.61
N VAL A 631 -17.05 9.94 20.65
CA VAL A 631 -16.16 8.76 20.66
C VAL A 631 -15.18 8.83 21.84
N TYR A 632 -15.10 7.74 22.60
CA TYR A 632 -14.20 7.60 23.74
C TYR A 632 -12.72 7.62 23.33
N SER A 633 -11.89 8.25 24.15
CA SER A 633 -10.43 8.17 24.08
C SER A 633 -9.82 8.02 25.48
N LYS A 634 -8.76 7.20 25.59
CA LYS A 634 -7.95 7.04 26.82
C LYS A 634 -7.35 8.37 27.31
N ARG A 635 -7.29 9.40 26.46
CA ARG A 635 -6.85 10.78 26.80
C ARG A 635 -7.94 11.60 27.51
N MET A 636 -9.21 11.19 27.42
CA MET A 636 -10.36 11.89 28.02
C MET A 636 -10.75 11.35 29.40
N LEU A 637 -10.70 10.02 29.54
CA LEU A 637 -11.01 9.27 30.75
C LEU A 637 -10.10 8.02 30.82
N PRO A 638 -9.53 7.69 32.00
CA PRO A 638 -8.47 6.69 32.09
C PRO A 638 -8.93 5.22 31.97
N TRP A 639 -10.19 4.92 32.30
CA TRP A 639 -10.69 3.54 32.40
C TRP A 639 -11.98 3.35 31.60
N PRO A 640 -12.00 2.48 30.58
CA PRO A 640 -13.23 2.05 29.93
C PRO A 640 -13.75 0.73 30.50
N LYS A 641 -15.04 0.65 30.82
CA LYS A 641 -15.78 -0.61 31.07
C LYS A 641 -15.99 -1.44 29.78
N VAL A 642 -15.71 -0.91 28.58
CA VAL A 642 -15.77 -1.69 27.33
C VAL A 642 -14.38 -1.83 26.70
N SER A 643 -13.97 -3.07 26.44
CA SER A 643 -12.70 -3.39 25.79
C SER A 643 -12.75 -3.20 24.26
N GLU A 644 -11.57 -3.15 23.64
CA GLU A 644 -11.43 -3.11 22.18
C GLU A 644 -11.66 -4.51 21.55
N GLY A 645 -11.89 -4.54 20.23
CA GLY A 645 -12.11 -5.77 19.45
C GLY A 645 -13.48 -6.42 19.67
N LEU A 646 -13.85 -7.34 18.77
CA LEU A 646 -15.07 -8.14 18.87
C LEU A 646 -14.71 -9.65 18.91
N PRO A 647 -15.24 -10.44 19.88
CA PRO A 647 -14.98 -11.88 20.01
C PRO A 647 -15.17 -12.69 18.72
N VAL A 648 -14.45 -13.80 18.62
CA VAL A 648 -14.57 -14.75 17.49
C VAL A 648 -16.00 -15.27 17.32
N VAL A 649 -16.71 -15.53 18.42
CA VAL A 649 -18.10 -16.02 18.40
C VAL A 649 -19.05 -14.97 17.80
N ASP A 650 -19.03 -13.75 18.34
CA ASP A 650 -19.82 -12.61 17.84
C ASP A 650 -19.52 -12.30 16.35
N ARG A 651 -18.24 -12.40 15.93
CA ARG A 651 -17.85 -12.23 14.52
C ARG A 651 -18.42 -13.32 13.62
N ALA A 652 -18.48 -14.57 14.08
CA ALA A 652 -19.06 -15.67 13.31
C ALA A 652 -20.59 -15.55 13.21
N GLU A 653 -21.27 -15.12 14.28
CA GLU A 653 -22.71 -14.83 14.28
C GLU A 653 -23.07 -13.66 13.36
N LEU A 654 -22.33 -12.54 13.43
CA LEU A 654 -22.48 -11.42 12.50
C LEU A 654 -22.24 -11.84 11.05
N MET A 655 -21.19 -12.61 10.76
CA MET A 655 -20.92 -13.11 9.42
C MET A 655 -22.08 -13.98 8.91
N SER A 656 -22.66 -14.84 9.76
CA SER A 656 -23.80 -15.68 9.41
C SER A 656 -25.06 -14.84 9.10
N TRP A 657 -25.35 -13.81 9.90
CA TRP A 657 -26.46 -12.88 9.64
C TRP A 657 -26.25 -12.11 8.33
N VAL A 658 -25.06 -11.53 8.12
CA VAL A 658 -24.73 -10.78 6.90
C VAL A 658 -24.84 -11.66 5.65
N VAL A 659 -24.42 -12.92 5.69
CA VAL A 659 -24.61 -13.85 4.58
C VAL A 659 -26.10 -14.10 4.30
N GLY A 660 -26.93 -14.25 5.34
CA GLY A 660 -28.38 -14.40 5.20
C GLY A 660 -29.05 -13.22 4.50
N GLU A 661 -28.71 -11.99 4.88
CA GLU A 661 -29.26 -10.75 4.31
C GLU A 661 -28.83 -10.46 2.86
N LEU A 662 -27.67 -10.97 2.44
CA LEU A 662 -27.06 -10.65 1.15
C LEU A 662 -27.22 -11.75 0.08
N THR A 663 -27.57 -12.96 0.50
CA THR A 663 -27.93 -14.08 -0.39
C THR A 663 -29.20 -13.72 -1.19
N PRO A 664 -29.29 -14.03 -2.50
CA PRO A 664 -28.32 -14.75 -3.32
C PRO A 664 -27.26 -13.87 -4.00
N SER A 665 -27.39 -12.53 -4.00
CA SER A 665 -26.49 -11.64 -4.75
C SER A 665 -25.01 -11.68 -4.32
N LEU A 666 -24.73 -12.04 -3.07
CA LEU A 666 -23.36 -12.27 -2.58
C LEU A 666 -23.27 -13.61 -1.86
N ARG A 667 -22.19 -14.36 -2.16
CA ARG A 667 -21.86 -15.66 -1.56
C ARG A 667 -20.67 -15.51 -0.62
N PRO A 668 -20.59 -16.21 0.53
CA PRO A 668 -19.35 -16.25 1.31
C PRO A 668 -18.25 -16.98 0.54
N ALA A 669 -17.01 -16.50 0.68
CA ALA A 669 -15.85 -17.20 0.15
C ALA A 669 -15.58 -18.49 0.95
N GLY A 670 -15.10 -19.54 0.28
CA GLY A 670 -14.81 -20.82 0.91
C GLY A 670 -13.68 -20.74 1.95
N PRO A 671 -13.71 -21.57 3.01
CA PRO A 671 -12.68 -21.52 4.04
C PRO A 671 -11.32 -21.99 3.52
N LEU A 672 -10.27 -21.27 3.91
CA LEU A 672 -8.91 -21.49 3.46
C LEU A 672 -8.32 -22.78 4.05
N ARG A 673 -7.64 -23.56 3.20
CA ARG A 673 -7.02 -24.84 3.58
C ARG A 673 -5.63 -24.60 4.16
N ARG A 674 -5.30 -25.31 5.24
CA ARG A 674 -3.99 -25.20 5.90
C ARG A 674 -2.85 -25.73 5.02
N GLU A 675 -1.81 -24.91 4.85
CA GLU A 675 -0.54 -25.35 4.28
C GLU A 675 0.35 -25.89 5.40
N LYS A 676 0.98 -27.05 5.16
CA LYS A 676 1.76 -27.80 6.16
C LYS A 676 3.27 -27.65 5.96
N SER A 677 3.71 -27.01 4.87
CA SER A 677 5.13 -26.70 4.63
C SER A 677 5.75 -25.90 5.78
N THR A 678 6.96 -26.28 6.18
CA THR A 678 7.76 -25.62 7.22
C THR A 678 9.22 -25.75 6.84
N ILE A 679 9.88 -24.61 6.66
CA ILE A 679 11.27 -24.50 6.22
C ILE A 679 12.21 -24.54 7.43
N TYR A 680 11.90 -23.76 8.46
CA TYR A 680 12.72 -23.66 9.67
C TYR A 680 11.96 -24.17 10.91
N ARG A 681 12.65 -24.94 11.74
CA ARG A 681 12.17 -25.43 13.04
C ARG A 681 13.05 -24.87 14.17
N GLY A 682 12.52 -24.79 15.39
CA GLY A 682 13.30 -24.36 16.57
C GLY A 682 13.66 -22.88 16.63
N LEU A 683 13.08 -22.01 15.78
CA LEU A 683 13.43 -20.58 15.74
C LEU A 683 13.25 -19.84 17.09
N THR A 684 12.30 -20.29 17.91
CA THR A 684 12.03 -19.74 19.26
C THR A 684 13.15 -19.99 20.27
N VAL A 685 14.11 -20.88 19.98
CA VAL A 685 15.26 -21.16 20.88
C VAL A 685 16.11 -19.90 21.07
N ALA A 686 16.35 -19.14 19.99
CA ALA A 686 17.14 -17.90 20.00
C ALA A 686 16.59 -16.83 20.97
N ALA A 687 15.34 -16.94 21.40
CA ALA A 687 14.74 -16.01 22.35
C ALA A 687 15.29 -16.16 23.78
N LYS A 688 15.78 -17.35 24.17
CA LYS A 688 16.38 -17.62 25.49
C LYS A 688 17.87 -17.92 25.45
N SER A 689 18.44 -18.20 24.28
CA SER A 689 19.86 -18.54 24.14
C SER A 689 20.80 -17.45 24.66
N VAL A 690 21.92 -17.92 25.19
CA VAL A 690 23.17 -17.18 25.34
C VAL A 690 23.69 -16.80 23.95
N ILE A 691 24.32 -15.64 23.84
CA ILE A 691 24.98 -15.14 22.64
C ILE A 691 26.35 -15.81 22.55
N ALA A 692 26.60 -16.57 21.48
CA ALA A 692 27.93 -17.15 21.25
C ALA A 692 28.98 -16.03 21.03
N PRO A 693 30.20 -16.14 21.60
CA PRO A 693 31.26 -15.13 21.42
C PRO A 693 31.58 -14.81 19.96
N ASP A 694 31.62 -15.83 19.09
CA ASP A 694 31.83 -15.66 17.65
C ASP A 694 30.68 -14.92 16.95
N ALA A 695 29.44 -15.11 17.42
CA ALA A 695 28.27 -14.40 16.89
C ALA A 695 28.31 -12.91 17.27
N LEU A 696 28.75 -12.60 18.49
CA LEU A 696 29.01 -11.23 18.92
C LEU A 696 30.15 -10.62 18.09
N ARG A 697 31.30 -11.30 17.99
CA ARG A 697 32.46 -10.85 17.19
C ARG A 697 32.10 -10.58 15.74
N THR A 698 31.25 -11.42 15.16
CA THR A 698 30.79 -11.31 13.76
C THR A 698 29.91 -10.07 13.54
N ALA A 699 29.12 -9.67 14.54
CA ALA A 699 28.22 -8.50 14.43
C ALA A 699 28.92 -7.17 14.75
N ILE A 700 29.89 -7.15 15.68
CA ILE A 700 30.48 -5.90 16.22
C ILE A 700 32.01 -5.85 16.25
N GLY A 701 32.73 -6.91 15.88
CA GLY A 701 34.18 -6.99 16.00
C GLY A 701 34.68 -7.37 17.41
N PRO A 702 35.95 -7.11 17.74
CA PRO A 702 36.62 -7.68 18.92
C PRO A 702 36.28 -6.99 20.25
N ARG A 703 35.46 -5.93 20.24
CA ARG A 703 35.25 -5.05 21.40
C ARG A 703 33.82 -4.53 21.50
N LEU A 704 33.23 -4.64 22.69
CA LEU A 704 31.98 -4.00 23.08
C LEU A 704 32.23 -3.10 24.30
N THR A 705 31.63 -1.92 24.35
CA THR A 705 31.53 -1.12 25.58
C THR A 705 30.06 -0.97 26.00
N VAL A 706 29.79 -1.11 27.29
CA VAL A 706 28.47 -1.02 27.92
C VAL A 706 28.49 0.09 28.97
N GLU A 707 27.62 1.06 28.81
CA GLU A 707 27.49 2.22 29.71
C GLU A 707 26.12 2.22 30.40
N LEU A 708 26.13 2.20 31.73
CA LEU A 708 24.92 2.23 32.56
C LEU A 708 24.76 3.62 33.20
N PHE A 709 23.91 4.45 32.61
CA PHE A 709 23.52 5.75 33.16
C PHE A 709 22.32 5.53 34.10
N THR A 710 22.65 5.15 35.35
CA THR A 710 21.68 4.61 36.32
C THR A 710 21.91 5.19 37.71
N GLU A 711 20.88 5.87 38.22
CA GLU A 711 20.84 6.40 39.58
C GLU A 711 20.61 5.25 40.56
N SER A 712 19.67 4.35 40.24
CA SER A 712 19.34 3.20 41.08
C SER A 712 20.30 2.04 40.87
N GLU A 713 20.99 1.64 41.93
CA GLU A 713 21.81 0.42 41.97
C GLU A 713 20.98 -0.82 41.61
N SER A 714 19.68 -0.86 41.96
CA SER A 714 18.80 -1.97 41.58
C SER A 714 18.47 -2.02 40.08
N THR A 715 18.37 -0.85 39.42
CA THR A 715 18.21 -0.76 37.97
C THR A 715 19.50 -1.20 37.27
N ALA A 716 20.65 -0.75 37.77
CA ALA A 716 21.97 -1.17 37.29
C ALA A 716 22.17 -2.69 37.43
N GLN A 717 21.90 -3.25 38.61
CA GLN A 717 22.07 -4.68 38.87
C GLN A 717 21.17 -5.52 37.97
N HIS A 718 19.90 -5.17 37.79
CA HIS A 718 19.02 -5.91 36.89
C HIS A 718 19.39 -5.80 35.41
N ALA A 719 20.08 -4.73 35.00
CA ALA A 719 20.69 -4.67 33.67
C ALA A 719 21.90 -5.62 33.56
N LEU A 720 22.77 -5.64 34.58
CA LEU A 720 23.94 -6.52 34.66
C LEU A 720 23.53 -7.99 34.72
N ASP A 721 22.54 -8.37 35.54
CA ASP A 721 21.97 -9.71 35.61
C ASP A 721 21.51 -10.19 34.21
N ARG A 722 20.88 -9.29 33.43
CA ARG A 722 20.43 -9.61 32.07
C ARG A 722 21.58 -9.72 31.07
N LEU A 723 22.57 -8.82 31.15
CA LEU A 723 23.77 -8.85 30.32
C LEU A 723 24.56 -10.14 30.57
N ALA A 724 24.82 -10.48 31.84
CA ALA A 724 25.45 -11.73 32.26
C ALA A 724 24.71 -12.96 31.72
N ALA A 725 23.39 -13.02 31.90
CA ALA A 725 22.57 -14.11 31.37
C ALA A 725 22.55 -14.20 29.83
N ARG A 726 22.81 -13.10 29.11
CA ARG A 726 22.92 -13.07 27.65
C ARG A 726 24.31 -13.39 27.13
N LEU A 727 25.36 -13.02 27.86
CA LEU A 727 26.76 -13.25 27.49
C LEU A 727 27.30 -14.60 28.01
N GLY A 728 26.61 -15.23 28.97
CA GLY A 728 26.98 -16.53 29.52
C GLY A 728 28.16 -16.49 30.49
N LEU A 729 28.36 -15.36 31.16
CA LEU A 729 29.52 -15.06 31.99
C LEU A 729 29.10 -14.22 33.21
N GLU A 730 29.93 -14.22 34.26
CA GLU A 730 29.72 -13.38 35.44
C GLU A 730 30.21 -11.95 35.19
N LEU A 731 29.39 -10.96 35.55
CA LEU A 731 29.73 -9.54 35.48
C LEU A 731 29.94 -8.97 36.89
N PRO A 732 30.74 -7.89 37.04
CA PRO A 732 30.86 -7.15 38.29
C PRO A 732 29.49 -6.69 38.82
N GLN A 733 29.37 -6.58 40.14
CA GLN A 733 28.18 -6.06 40.80
C GLN A 733 28.03 -4.54 40.60
N ALA A 734 26.81 -4.02 40.71
CA ALA A 734 26.49 -2.61 40.46
C ALA A 734 27.18 -1.59 41.41
N ASN A 735 27.70 -2.06 42.55
CA ASN A 735 28.49 -1.32 43.53
C ASN A 735 30.02 -1.43 43.32
N GLU A 736 30.48 -2.39 42.51
CA GLU A 736 31.89 -2.55 42.10
C GLU A 736 32.22 -1.68 40.88
N LEU A 737 31.20 -1.26 40.13
CA LEU A 737 31.35 -0.40 38.95
C LEU A 737 31.43 1.08 39.33
N SER A 738 32.33 1.78 38.64
CA SER A 738 32.44 3.24 38.62
C SER A 738 32.45 3.74 37.17
N GLU A 739 32.85 5.00 36.95
CA GLU A 739 33.04 5.55 35.59
C GLU A 739 34.26 4.95 34.88
N ALA A 740 35.16 4.31 35.62
CA ALA A 740 36.25 3.50 35.08
C ALA A 740 35.70 2.22 34.43
N GLU A 741 36.21 1.88 33.24
CA GLU A 741 35.78 0.71 32.48
C GLU A 741 36.41 -0.57 33.05
N VAL A 742 35.57 -1.50 33.52
CA VAL A 742 36.00 -2.85 33.92
C VAL A 742 35.98 -3.74 32.68
N LEU A 743 37.12 -4.38 32.40
CA LEU A 743 37.29 -5.28 31.25
C LEU A 743 36.94 -6.71 31.64
N VAL A 744 36.02 -7.32 30.92
CA VAL A 744 35.66 -8.73 31.05
C VAL A 744 35.97 -9.43 29.72
N ASP A 745 36.72 -10.53 29.79
CA ASP A 745 37.12 -11.29 28.61
C ASP A 745 36.06 -12.36 28.26
N LEU A 746 35.68 -12.40 26.99
CA LEU A 746 34.79 -13.40 26.40
C LEU A 746 35.54 -14.19 25.30
N GLY A 747 36.88 -14.23 25.39
CA GLY A 747 37.82 -14.99 24.57
C GLY A 747 38.10 -14.33 23.23
N VAL A 748 37.11 -14.29 22.34
CA VAL A 748 37.25 -13.68 21.00
C VAL A 748 36.69 -12.26 20.93
N VAL A 749 36.03 -11.80 21.98
CA VAL A 749 35.54 -10.43 22.20
C VAL A 749 35.89 -10.03 23.62
N SER A 750 36.28 -8.78 23.84
CA SER A 750 36.33 -8.20 25.19
C SER A 750 35.15 -7.26 25.41
N VAL A 751 34.56 -7.30 26.59
CA VAL A 751 33.41 -6.47 26.98
C VAL A 751 33.86 -5.51 28.08
N GLY A 752 33.77 -4.21 27.82
CA GLY A 752 33.95 -3.17 28.82
C GLY A 752 32.61 -2.81 29.45
N VAL A 753 32.56 -2.70 30.78
CA VAL A 753 31.36 -2.28 31.51
C VAL A 753 31.72 -1.14 32.45
N ARG A 754 30.91 -0.07 32.44
CA ARG A 754 31.02 1.05 33.40
C ARG A 754 29.67 1.62 33.79
N ARG A 755 29.62 2.22 34.98
CA ARG A 755 28.46 2.91 35.53
C ARG A 755 28.76 4.40 35.58
N MET A 756 28.02 5.19 34.82
CA MET A 756 28.22 6.64 34.70
C MET A 756 27.39 7.36 35.77
N ALA A 757 27.93 8.45 36.36
CA ALA A 757 27.15 9.30 37.24
C ALA A 757 25.99 9.95 36.46
N PHE A 758 24.77 9.86 36.99
CA PHE A 758 23.59 10.47 36.39
C PHE A 758 23.03 11.57 37.31
N PRO A 759 23.05 12.85 36.90
CA PRO A 759 22.45 13.92 37.69
C PRO A 759 20.92 13.82 37.64
N SER A 760 20.27 13.78 38.81
CA SER A 760 18.81 13.80 38.90
C SER A 760 18.23 15.07 38.27
N ILE A 761 17.18 14.91 37.45
CA ILE A 761 16.65 16.01 36.63
C ILE A 761 15.30 16.50 37.18
N ASP A 762 15.31 17.67 37.80
CA ASP A 762 14.09 18.46 38.07
C ASP A 762 13.80 19.40 36.87
N PHE A 763 12.53 19.49 36.49
CA PHE A 763 12.05 20.22 35.30
C PHE A 763 11.18 21.45 35.66
N ALA A 764 11.18 21.90 36.92
CA ALA A 764 10.53 23.15 37.34
C ALA A 764 11.11 24.41 36.61
N GLY A 765 10.26 25.40 36.28
CA GLY A 765 10.69 26.72 35.75
C GLY A 765 10.29 27.06 34.30
N ASP A 766 10.41 28.32 33.88
CA ASP A 766 9.75 28.87 32.68
C ASP A 766 10.24 28.33 31.30
N ARG A 767 9.31 28.25 30.34
CA ARG A 767 9.37 27.46 29.09
C ARG A 767 10.48 27.85 28.11
N ARG A 768 10.93 29.11 28.09
CA ARG A 768 12.07 29.53 27.24
C ARG A 768 13.44 29.31 27.88
N ARG A 769 13.53 29.29 29.21
CA ARG A 769 14.76 28.87 29.91
C ARG A 769 14.93 27.35 29.87
N ARG A 770 13.81 26.59 29.85
CA ARG A 770 13.81 25.12 29.75
C ARG A 770 14.56 24.53 28.55
N GLN A 771 14.45 25.07 27.33
CA GLN A 771 15.11 24.46 26.16
C GLN A 771 16.64 24.53 26.26
N ALA A 772 17.18 25.71 26.58
CA ALA A 772 18.62 25.89 26.79
C ALA A 772 19.13 25.11 28.01
N ALA A 773 18.32 25.00 29.07
CA ALA A 773 18.64 24.15 30.22
C ALA A 773 18.65 22.65 29.86
N VAL A 774 17.70 22.19 29.04
CA VAL A 774 17.67 20.81 28.53
C VAL A 774 18.88 20.53 27.63
N GLU A 775 19.25 21.46 26.75
CA GLU A 775 20.44 21.31 25.89
C GLU A 775 21.73 21.29 26.72
N ALA A 776 21.91 22.22 27.66
CA ALA A 776 23.05 22.22 28.58
C ALA A 776 23.11 20.96 29.46
N GLN A 777 21.95 20.44 29.91
CA GLN A 777 21.88 19.21 30.70
C GLN A 777 22.21 17.97 29.86
N ILE A 778 21.79 17.91 28.59
CA ILE A 778 22.16 16.83 27.69
C ILE A 778 23.65 16.90 27.36
N ASP A 779 24.21 18.09 27.17
CA ASP A 779 25.65 18.27 26.95
C ASP A 779 26.45 17.91 28.22
N LEU A 780 25.90 18.14 29.43
CA LEU A 780 26.46 17.65 30.71
C LEU A 780 26.42 16.12 30.83
N ILE A 781 25.37 15.45 30.35
CA ILE A 781 25.24 13.98 30.39
C ILE A 781 26.10 13.30 29.32
N THR A 782 26.21 13.89 28.13
CA THR A 782 26.88 13.28 26.96
C THR A 782 28.32 13.75 26.74
N GLY A 783 28.75 14.84 27.39
CA GLY A 783 30.11 15.36 27.33
C GLY A 783 31.18 14.48 28.04
N PRO A 784 31.01 14.11 29.32
CA PRO A 784 32.01 13.35 30.08
C PRO A 784 32.49 12.04 29.43
N PRO A 785 31.63 11.18 28.83
CA PRO A 785 32.08 9.91 28.28
C PRO A 785 32.73 10.01 26.88
N GLY A 786 32.87 11.23 26.32
CA GLY A 786 33.62 11.50 25.09
C GLY A 786 33.06 10.85 23.82
N GLN A 787 33.83 10.84 22.73
CA GLN A 787 33.46 10.09 21.51
C GLN A 787 33.71 8.59 21.73
N ALA A 788 32.72 7.74 21.43
CA ALA A 788 32.90 6.29 21.45
C ALA A 788 33.88 5.84 20.35
N THR A 789 34.90 5.09 20.74
CA THR A 789 35.93 4.52 19.84
C THR A 789 35.62 3.08 19.40
N ASN A 790 34.74 2.40 20.14
CA ASN A 790 34.26 1.04 19.88
C ASN A 790 32.73 1.05 19.78
N PRO A 791 32.09 -0.02 19.27
CA PRO A 791 30.64 -0.18 19.38
C PRO A 791 30.20 -0.11 20.83
N THR A 792 29.33 0.88 21.13
CA THR A 792 28.91 1.19 22.50
C THR A 792 27.39 1.18 22.63
N ILE A 793 26.89 0.49 23.65
CA ILE A 793 25.48 0.53 24.07
C ILE A 793 25.32 1.27 25.40
N ALA A 794 24.31 2.13 25.47
CA ALA A 794 23.98 2.93 26.64
C ALA A 794 22.57 2.60 27.14
N LEU A 795 22.45 2.13 28.38
CA LEU A 795 21.17 2.01 29.06
C LEU A 795 20.97 3.22 29.97
N MET A 796 19.89 3.95 29.79
CA MET A 796 19.57 5.16 30.54
C MET A 796 18.33 5.00 31.40
N GLU A 797 18.47 5.30 32.68
CA GLU A 797 17.37 5.47 33.63
C GLU A 797 16.80 6.89 33.52
N VAL A 798 15.48 7.01 33.46
CA VAL A 798 14.76 8.30 33.42
C VAL A 798 13.67 8.29 34.48
N SER A 799 13.85 9.11 35.50
CA SER A 799 12.88 9.34 36.58
C SER A 799 11.52 9.72 35.99
N ASN A 800 10.43 9.09 36.45
CA ASN A 800 9.12 9.20 35.81
C ASN A 800 8.53 10.63 35.86
N PRO A 801 8.43 11.37 34.73
CA PRO A 801 7.99 12.76 34.75
C PRO A 801 6.46 12.94 34.64
N ASP A 802 5.67 11.85 34.58
CA ASP A 802 4.21 11.90 34.42
C ASP A 802 3.48 12.58 35.61
N ARG A 803 4.18 12.93 36.71
CA ARG A 803 3.63 13.75 37.80
C ARG A 803 3.59 15.25 37.49
N ASP A 804 4.62 15.81 36.87
CA ASP A 804 4.79 17.27 36.73
C ASP A 804 4.95 17.78 35.29
N ILE A 805 5.22 16.89 34.33
CA ILE A 805 5.33 17.25 32.91
C ILE A 805 4.45 16.34 32.06
N GLY A 806 3.42 16.91 31.43
CA GLY A 806 2.53 16.14 30.57
C GLY A 806 3.28 15.41 29.44
N ARG A 807 3.05 14.09 29.34
CA ARG A 807 3.64 13.07 28.42
C ARG A 807 4.35 13.57 27.16
N ASN A 808 3.72 14.46 26.40
CA ASN A 808 4.25 14.99 25.15
C ASN A 808 5.67 15.60 25.27
N HIS A 809 6.07 16.09 26.45
CA HIS A 809 7.41 16.68 26.64
C HIS A 809 8.49 15.62 26.93
N ASN A 810 8.14 14.50 27.57
CA ASN A 810 9.05 13.38 27.85
C ASN A 810 9.54 12.74 26.54
N ALA A 811 8.65 12.58 25.56
CA ALA A 811 9.00 12.08 24.22
C ALA A 811 10.06 12.96 23.53
N GLY A 812 9.90 14.29 23.56
CA GLY A 812 10.87 15.23 22.98
C GLY A 812 12.24 15.19 23.67
N PHE A 813 12.27 15.06 25.01
CA PHE A 813 13.52 14.93 25.76
C PHE A 813 14.29 13.65 25.41
N LYS A 814 13.60 12.49 25.39
CA LYS A 814 14.21 11.20 24.99
C LYS A 814 14.72 11.22 23.54
N ALA A 815 13.99 11.87 22.63
CA ALA A 815 14.43 12.06 21.25
C ALA A 815 15.73 12.88 21.16
N MET A 816 15.84 13.99 21.91
CA MET A 816 17.07 14.79 21.95
C MET A 816 18.26 14.02 22.54
N LEU A 817 18.04 13.24 23.62
CA LEU A 817 19.09 12.38 24.20
C LEU A 817 19.55 11.29 23.23
N HIS A 818 18.63 10.51 22.64
CA HIS A 818 18.99 9.50 21.62
C HIS A 818 19.84 10.12 20.50
N ARG A 819 19.48 11.33 20.00
CA ARG A 819 20.23 12.02 18.94
C ARG A 819 21.64 12.42 19.37
N ARG A 820 21.80 12.97 20.58
CA ARG A 820 23.11 13.35 21.10
C ARG A 820 23.99 12.13 21.37
N LEU A 821 23.45 11.07 21.95
CA LEU A 821 24.12 9.79 22.13
C LEU A 821 24.59 9.21 20.78
N ALA A 822 23.73 9.17 19.77
CA ALA A 822 24.09 8.72 18.42
C ALA A 822 25.20 9.59 17.79
N SER A 823 25.22 10.91 18.02
CA SER A 823 26.32 11.77 17.58
C SER A 823 27.65 11.46 18.26
N THR A 824 27.63 11.01 19.52
CA THR A 824 28.82 10.52 20.25
C THR A 824 29.16 9.05 19.96
N GLY A 825 28.46 8.38 19.05
CA GLY A 825 28.71 6.98 18.66
C GLY A 825 28.01 5.92 19.52
N ARG A 826 26.94 6.26 20.24
CA ARG A 826 26.25 5.37 21.19
C ARG A 826 24.84 4.98 20.73
N LEU A 827 24.59 3.67 20.68
CA LEU A 827 23.24 3.12 20.62
C LEU A 827 22.61 3.17 22.01
N SER A 828 21.31 3.42 22.12
CA SER A 828 20.70 3.78 23.40
C SER A 828 19.31 3.18 23.63
N GLN A 829 18.99 2.91 24.90
CA GLN A 829 17.64 2.55 25.35
C GLN A 829 17.30 3.18 26.70
N PHE A 830 15.99 3.39 26.92
CA PHE A 830 15.48 4.12 28.09
C PHE A 830 14.56 3.27 28.95
N VAL A 831 14.89 3.16 30.24
CA VAL A 831 14.04 2.58 31.28
C VAL A 831 13.53 3.66 32.23
N THR A 832 12.38 3.44 32.86
CA THR A 832 11.76 4.39 33.80
C THR A 832 11.51 3.73 35.14
N THR A 833 11.98 4.34 36.22
CA THR A 833 11.67 3.90 37.58
C THR A 833 10.29 4.38 38.03
N GLU A 834 9.45 3.46 38.50
CA GLU A 834 8.14 3.76 39.06
C GLU A 834 8.25 4.00 40.58
N PHE A 835 8.20 5.26 41.00
CA PHE A 835 7.92 5.59 42.40
C PHE A 835 6.40 5.50 42.66
N HIS A 836 5.97 4.41 43.29
CA HIS A 836 4.56 4.19 43.60
C HIS A 836 4.01 5.22 44.59
N ALA A 837 2.85 5.79 44.26
CA ALA A 837 1.85 6.08 45.28
C ALA A 837 0.59 5.28 44.94
N GLN A 838 0.20 4.41 45.89
CA GLN A 838 -1.17 3.94 46.08
C GLN A 838 -1.85 3.29 44.86
N SER A 839 -1.32 2.13 44.46
CA SER A 839 -2.10 1.05 43.85
C SER A 839 -2.30 -0.02 44.94
N SER A 840 -3.55 -0.35 45.29
CA SER A 840 -3.86 -1.28 46.39
C SER A 840 -3.95 -2.75 45.95
N SER A 841 -3.18 -3.14 44.92
CA SER A 841 -3.16 -4.51 44.40
C SER A 841 -1.74 -4.95 44.03
N GLY A 842 -1.15 -5.83 44.85
CA GLY A 842 -0.02 -6.68 44.45
C GLY A 842 1.36 -6.02 44.33
N LEU A 843 2.02 -5.72 45.46
CA LEU A 843 3.42 -5.26 45.51
C LEU A 843 4.45 -6.22 44.85
N SER A 844 4.05 -7.46 44.55
CA SER A 844 4.85 -8.46 43.80
C SER A 844 4.93 -8.16 42.30
N ASP A 845 3.78 -7.85 41.69
CA ASP A 845 3.61 -7.87 40.23
C ASP A 845 4.33 -6.67 39.60
N ASP A 846 4.32 -5.52 40.27
CA ASP A 846 4.97 -4.30 39.80
C ASP A 846 6.50 -4.44 39.71
N ARG A 847 7.14 -5.15 40.66
CA ARG A 847 8.58 -5.44 40.62
C ARG A 847 8.95 -6.38 39.46
N GLU A 848 8.10 -7.37 39.18
CA GLU A 848 8.29 -8.29 38.05
C GLU A 848 8.12 -7.56 36.70
N LEU A 849 7.14 -6.64 36.62
CA LEU A 849 6.95 -5.76 35.45
C LEU A 849 8.16 -4.85 35.21
N SER A 850 8.73 -4.22 36.24
CA SER A 850 9.95 -3.41 36.09
C SER A 850 11.15 -4.22 35.59
N ARG A 851 11.40 -5.41 36.16
CA ARG A 851 12.45 -6.34 35.69
C ARG A 851 12.26 -6.77 34.25
N THR A 852 11.01 -7.01 33.84
CA THR A 852 10.65 -7.37 32.47
C THR A 852 10.95 -6.24 31.48
N ARG A 853 10.68 -4.98 31.86
CA ARG A 853 11.02 -3.80 31.03
C ARG A 853 12.53 -3.61 30.87
N ILE A 854 13.30 -3.73 31.96
CA ILE A 854 14.78 -3.66 31.91
C ILE A 854 15.32 -4.78 31.01
N SER A 855 14.82 -6.02 31.19
CA SER A 855 15.23 -7.16 30.37
C SER A 855 14.95 -6.96 28.88
N ALA A 856 13.79 -6.37 28.54
CA ALA A 856 13.43 -6.05 27.16
C ALA A 856 14.27 -4.92 26.56
N ALA A 857 14.70 -3.93 27.37
CA ALA A 857 15.59 -2.86 26.92
C ALA A 857 17.00 -3.36 26.62
N VAL A 858 17.56 -4.25 27.45
CA VAL A 858 18.86 -4.89 27.19
C VAL A 858 18.80 -5.80 25.95
N ASP A 859 17.75 -6.60 25.82
CA ASP A 859 17.52 -7.42 24.62
C ASP A 859 17.35 -6.56 23.35
N ASP A 860 16.77 -5.36 23.45
CA ASP A 860 16.67 -4.41 22.34
C ASP A 860 18.02 -3.80 21.95
N LEU A 861 18.89 -3.48 22.92
CA LEU A 861 20.26 -3.01 22.64
C LEU A 861 21.07 -4.05 21.84
N PHE A 862 20.97 -5.34 22.18
CA PHE A 862 21.59 -6.41 21.37
C PHE A 862 20.97 -6.51 19.97
N ARG A 863 19.66 -6.26 19.81
CA ARG A 863 19.02 -6.16 18.49
C ARG A 863 19.51 -4.94 17.69
N GLN A 864 19.72 -3.79 18.33
CA GLN A 864 20.32 -2.60 17.68
C GLN A 864 21.75 -2.88 17.21
N LEU A 865 22.52 -3.68 17.96
CA LEU A 865 23.85 -4.12 17.54
C LEU A 865 23.85 -5.04 16.30
N GLY A 866 22.69 -5.60 15.92
CA GLY A 866 22.56 -6.61 14.87
C GLY A 866 22.88 -8.03 15.34
N VAL A 867 23.06 -8.25 16.65
CA VAL A 867 23.49 -9.53 17.21
C VAL A 867 22.35 -10.53 17.21
N ARG A 868 22.59 -11.71 16.64
CA ARG A 868 21.69 -12.87 16.69
C ARG A 868 22.31 -13.98 17.55
N PRO A 869 21.66 -14.44 18.65
CA PRO A 869 22.27 -15.42 19.57
C PRO A 869 22.56 -16.78 18.93
N VAL A 870 21.68 -17.22 18.03
CA VAL A 870 21.77 -18.52 17.32
C VAL A 870 21.48 -18.29 15.84
N ALA A 871 22.35 -18.80 14.97
CA ALA A 871 22.16 -18.75 13.52
C ALA A 871 20.81 -19.31 13.07
N LEU A 872 20.32 -18.86 11.92
CA LEU A 872 19.16 -19.45 11.25
C LEU A 872 19.45 -20.94 10.97
N PRO A 873 18.52 -21.84 11.33
CA PRO A 873 18.70 -23.28 11.17
C PRO A 873 18.78 -23.63 9.68
N LEU A 874 19.32 -24.81 9.37
CA LEU A 874 19.24 -25.35 8.02
C LEU A 874 17.76 -25.64 7.65
N PRO A 875 17.38 -25.51 6.36
CA PRO A 875 16.07 -25.91 5.90
C PRO A 875 15.77 -27.37 6.22
N VAL A 876 14.51 -27.69 6.51
CA VAL A 876 14.05 -29.07 6.65
C VAL A 876 14.27 -29.83 5.34
N SER A 877 14.73 -31.08 5.43
CA SER A 877 14.95 -31.94 4.26
C SER A 877 13.75 -31.97 3.31
N LYS A 878 14.04 -31.98 2.00
CA LYS A 878 13.06 -31.90 0.89
C LYS A 878 12.28 -30.57 0.78
N THR A 879 12.73 -29.49 1.43
CA THR A 879 12.14 -28.14 1.28
C THR A 879 12.98 -27.21 0.40
N LEU A 880 13.88 -26.42 0.97
CA LEU A 880 14.90 -25.64 0.25
C LEU A 880 16.25 -26.37 0.31
N THR A 881 17.09 -26.21 -0.71
CA THR A 881 18.44 -26.82 -0.79
C THR A 881 19.52 -26.03 -0.05
N TYR A 882 19.28 -24.75 0.23
CA TYR A 882 20.20 -23.84 0.92
C TYR A 882 19.44 -22.83 1.79
N ARG A 883 20.15 -22.15 2.68
CA ARG A 883 19.65 -20.94 3.35
C ARG A 883 19.84 -19.76 2.39
N PRO A 884 18.79 -19.01 2.02
CA PRO A 884 18.94 -17.81 1.22
C PRO A 884 19.42 -16.64 2.09
N ALA A 885 20.16 -15.71 1.50
CA ALA A 885 20.32 -14.37 2.06
C ALA A 885 18.96 -13.65 2.04
N LEU A 886 18.73 -12.76 3.01
CA LEU A 886 17.44 -12.11 3.21
C LEU A 886 17.57 -10.61 2.98
N LEU A 887 16.96 -10.12 1.91
CA LEU A 887 16.93 -8.70 1.56
C LEU A 887 15.56 -8.12 1.90
N ALA A 888 15.51 -6.98 2.59
CA ALA A 888 14.31 -6.19 2.80
C ALA A 888 14.56 -4.72 2.46
N ILE A 889 13.52 -4.03 1.99
CA ILE A 889 13.57 -2.60 1.67
C ILE A 889 12.43 -1.88 2.39
N TRP A 890 12.70 -0.67 2.88
CA TRP A 890 11.77 0.11 3.68
C TRP A 890 11.96 1.61 3.47
N ILE A 891 10.87 2.38 3.45
CA ILE A 891 10.90 3.84 3.55
C ILE A 891 10.71 4.25 5.00
N LEU A 892 11.73 4.85 5.58
CA LEU A 892 11.69 5.48 6.89
C LEU A 892 10.87 6.78 6.82
N ARG A 893 10.02 7.03 7.82
CA ARG A 893 9.23 8.26 7.97
C ARG A 893 9.45 8.85 9.37
N PRO A 894 10.67 9.34 9.70
CA PRO A 894 11.10 9.71 11.06
C PRO A 894 10.22 10.76 11.78
N ASN A 895 9.38 11.49 11.04
CA ASN A 895 8.44 12.50 11.57
C ASN A 895 7.00 11.97 11.77
N GLY A 896 6.73 10.67 11.63
CA GLY A 896 5.41 10.04 11.87
C GLY A 896 4.25 10.53 10.98
N ARG A 897 4.52 11.41 10.00
CA ARG A 897 3.50 12.10 9.19
C ARG A 897 2.80 11.15 8.23
N SER A 898 1.69 10.57 8.66
CA SER A 898 0.71 9.89 7.80
C SER A 898 -0.05 10.90 6.92
N GLY A 899 0.64 11.56 5.98
CA GLY A 899 -0.01 12.52 5.09
C GLY A 899 0.91 13.36 4.20
N THR A 900 1.05 12.96 2.94
CA THR A 900 1.39 13.81 1.77
C THR A 900 2.72 14.57 1.72
N SER A 901 3.47 14.75 2.82
CA SER A 901 4.82 15.32 2.77
C SER A 901 5.87 14.22 2.64
N PHE A 902 6.61 14.23 1.52
CA PHE A 902 7.80 13.41 1.31
C PHE A 902 9.05 13.96 2.03
N GLN A 903 8.91 15.09 2.72
CA GLN A 903 9.95 15.71 3.56
C GLN A 903 10.46 14.73 4.62
N GLY A 904 11.77 14.55 4.68
CA GLY A 904 12.46 13.67 5.63
C GLY A 904 12.28 12.17 5.40
N GLN A 905 11.76 11.70 4.25
CA GLN A 905 11.69 10.26 3.96
C GLN A 905 13.03 9.75 3.42
N VAL A 906 13.49 8.59 3.92
CA VAL A 906 14.76 7.96 3.51
C VAL A 906 14.52 6.49 3.17
N PRO A 907 14.88 6.02 1.96
CA PRO A 907 14.85 4.60 1.64
C PRO A 907 16.04 3.89 2.27
N VAL A 908 15.78 2.70 2.84
CA VAL A 908 16.79 1.86 3.49
C VAL A 908 16.63 0.43 3.03
N ALA A 909 17.76 -0.24 2.81
CA ALA A 909 17.84 -1.66 2.56
C ALA A 909 18.50 -2.37 3.76
N LEU A 910 17.99 -3.55 4.09
CA LEU A 910 18.58 -4.47 5.05
C LEU A 910 18.89 -5.78 4.33
N LEU A 911 20.16 -6.19 4.41
CA LEU A 911 20.64 -7.46 3.89
C LEU A 911 21.15 -8.28 5.06
N SER A 912 20.56 -9.45 5.27
CA SER A 912 21.08 -10.42 6.22
C SER A 912 21.65 -11.63 5.49
N ASP A 913 22.81 -12.09 5.96
CA ASP A 913 23.47 -13.26 5.41
C ASP A 913 22.66 -14.55 5.62
N PRO A 914 22.99 -15.66 4.93
CA PRO A 914 22.30 -16.94 5.10
C PRO A 914 22.23 -17.48 6.54
N THR A 915 23.14 -17.10 7.43
CA THR A 915 23.11 -17.47 8.86
C THR A 915 22.27 -16.54 9.71
N GLY A 916 21.95 -15.33 9.24
CA GLY A 916 21.28 -14.31 10.04
C GLY A 916 22.15 -13.69 11.14
N GLN A 917 23.47 -13.92 11.14
CA GLN A 917 24.39 -13.40 12.15
C GLN A 917 25.11 -12.13 11.70
N GLN A 918 25.17 -11.88 10.39
CA GLN A 918 25.52 -10.57 9.83
C GLN A 918 24.24 -9.90 9.32
N VAL A 919 24.02 -8.67 9.78
CA VAL A 919 22.97 -7.77 9.29
C VAL A 919 23.63 -6.49 8.83
N LEU A 920 23.53 -6.25 7.53
CA LEU A 920 24.01 -5.05 6.86
C LEU A 920 22.83 -4.13 6.55
N VAL A 921 23.08 -2.83 6.62
CA VAL A 921 22.15 -1.76 6.28
C VAL A 921 22.79 -0.85 5.23
N ARG A 922 21.96 -0.29 4.33
CA ARG A 922 22.40 0.63 3.27
C ARG A 922 21.36 1.71 3.02
N THR A 923 21.81 2.90 2.66
CA THR A 923 20.98 4.03 2.17
C THR A 923 21.51 4.51 0.81
N PRO A 924 20.90 5.49 0.13
CA PRO A 924 21.46 6.03 -1.11
C PRO A 924 22.86 6.66 -0.94
N GLU A 925 23.13 7.29 0.21
CA GLU A 925 24.39 7.99 0.48
C GLU A 925 25.44 7.08 1.17
N MET A 926 24.99 6.05 1.88
CA MET A 926 25.82 5.16 2.69
C MET A 926 25.81 3.75 2.09
N GLY A 927 26.98 3.22 1.72
CA GLY A 927 27.16 1.83 1.28
C GLY A 927 26.77 0.79 2.36
N TRP A 928 26.91 -0.50 2.04
CA TRP A 928 26.61 -1.57 3.01
C TRP A 928 27.51 -1.46 4.25
N LYS A 929 26.90 -1.24 5.42
CA LYS A 929 27.56 -1.20 6.73
C LYS A 929 26.87 -2.14 7.73
N PRO A 930 27.57 -2.66 8.75
CA PRO A 930 26.93 -3.36 9.87
C PRO A 930 25.82 -2.52 10.51
N LEU A 931 24.75 -3.18 10.98
CA LEU A 931 23.54 -2.51 11.49
C LEU A 931 23.85 -1.41 12.51
N HIS A 932 24.74 -1.67 13.47
CA HIS A 932 25.08 -0.70 14.52
C HIS A 932 25.69 0.59 13.96
N SER A 933 26.66 0.47 13.05
CA SER A 933 27.32 1.62 12.42
C SER A 933 26.34 2.41 11.55
N GLY A 934 25.53 1.71 10.75
CA GLY A 934 24.56 2.39 9.90
C GLY A 934 23.41 3.05 10.68
N LEU A 935 23.01 2.51 11.85
CA LEU A 935 22.07 3.18 12.75
C LEU A 935 22.62 4.51 13.28
N LEU A 936 23.89 4.55 13.67
CA LEU A 936 24.55 5.77 14.14
C LEU A 936 24.64 6.81 13.02
N GLU A 937 25.05 6.40 11.83
CA GLU A 937 25.20 7.27 10.65
C GLU A 937 23.85 7.84 10.18
N ILE A 938 22.81 7.01 10.06
CA ILE A 938 21.44 7.45 9.77
C ILE A 938 20.95 8.41 10.86
N GLY A 939 21.22 8.12 12.14
CA GLY A 939 20.87 8.99 13.27
C GLY A 939 21.53 10.37 13.23
N GLN A 940 22.77 10.44 12.76
CA GLN A 940 23.53 11.68 12.58
C GLN A 940 23.04 12.49 11.37
N ASP A 941 22.93 11.85 10.20
CA ASP A 941 22.67 12.52 8.91
C ASP A 941 21.18 12.86 8.68
N ASN A 942 20.25 12.29 9.46
CA ASN A 942 18.81 12.63 9.40
C ASN A 942 18.52 14.13 9.68
N GLY A 943 19.45 14.87 10.29
CA GLY A 943 19.35 16.33 10.40
C GLY A 943 19.65 17.10 9.09
N ALA A 944 20.35 16.49 8.15
CA ALA A 944 20.70 17.03 6.84
C ALA A 944 19.81 16.48 5.70
N ALA A 945 19.18 15.32 5.90
CA ALA A 945 18.26 14.72 4.94
C ALA A 945 17.11 15.66 4.50
N ASP A 946 16.60 16.50 5.42
CA ASP A 946 15.56 17.50 5.16
C ASP A 946 16.01 18.63 4.20
N GLN A 947 17.33 18.79 3.99
CA GLN A 947 17.90 19.71 3.00
C GLN A 947 18.31 19.01 1.69
N ARG A 948 18.81 17.76 1.76
CA ARG A 948 19.40 17.06 0.60
C ARG A 948 18.35 16.44 -0.34
N TYR A 949 17.30 15.80 0.19
CA TYR A 949 16.21 15.26 -0.63
C TYR A 949 15.20 16.36 -0.98
N GLY A 950 15.59 17.18 -1.96
CA GLY A 950 14.95 18.45 -2.36
C GLY A 950 13.42 18.47 -2.23
N THR A 951 12.96 19.16 -1.19
CA THR A 951 11.60 19.10 -0.60
C THR A 951 10.44 19.55 -1.50
N ASN A 952 10.72 19.90 -2.76
CA ASN A 952 9.76 20.45 -3.72
C ASN A 952 9.49 19.53 -4.94
N ASN A 953 10.20 18.41 -5.14
CA ASN A 953 9.99 17.53 -6.30
C ASN A 953 9.81 16.04 -5.95
N ILE A 954 8.55 15.65 -5.73
CA ILE A 954 8.09 14.26 -5.52
C ILE A 954 8.61 13.28 -6.59
N THR A 955 8.69 13.69 -7.85
CA THR A 955 9.08 12.80 -8.96
C THR A 955 10.55 12.39 -8.81
N ARG A 956 11.43 13.35 -8.52
CA ARG A 956 12.85 13.05 -8.26
C ARG A 956 13.04 12.08 -7.10
N PHE A 957 12.30 12.26 -5.99
CA PHE A 957 12.38 11.32 -4.87
C PHE A 957 11.95 9.89 -5.24
N ILE A 958 10.92 9.75 -6.08
CA ILE A 958 10.49 8.46 -6.62
C ILE A 958 11.58 7.85 -7.51
N ASP A 959 12.13 8.63 -8.44
CA ASP A 959 13.17 8.17 -9.39
C ASP A 959 14.45 7.74 -8.66
N ASP A 960 14.92 8.55 -7.70
CA ASP A 960 16.13 8.28 -6.91
C ASP A 960 15.92 7.08 -5.96
N THR A 961 14.74 6.95 -5.34
CA THR A 961 14.37 5.76 -4.54
C THR A 961 14.32 4.50 -5.40
N THR A 962 13.80 4.60 -6.62
CA THR A 962 13.64 3.45 -7.51
C THR A 962 14.98 2.98 -8.08
N ARG A 963 15.89 3.92 -8.39
CA ARG A 963 17.29 3.61 -8.71
C ARG A 963 17.97 2.88 -7.55
N PHE A 964 17.87 3.42 -6.33
CA PHE A 964 18.39 2.78 -5.12
C PHE A 964 17.85 1.34 -4.92
N ILE A 965 16.55 1.10 -5.13
CA ILE A 965 15.96 -0.24 -5.07
C ILE A 965 16.62 -1.20 -6.07
N LYS A 966 16.81 -0.76 -7.32
CA LYS A 966 17.46 -1.56 -8.37
C LYS A 966 18.89 -1.89 -7.98
N ASP A 967 19.68 -0.88 -7.64
CA ASP A 967 21.12 -1.03 -7.33
C ASP A 967 21.34 -1.95 -6.11
N VAL A 968 20.49 -1.83 -5.08
CA VAL A 968 20.48 -2.71 -3.90
C VAL A 968 20.18 -4.16 -4.26
N VAL A 969 19.20 -4.42 -5.14
CA VAL A 969 18.83 -5.79 -5.54
C VAL A 969 19.92 -6.41 -6.41
N GLU A 970 20.46 -5.67 -7.38
CA GLU A 970 21.56 -6.13 -8.23
C GLU A 970 22.81 -6.45 -7.39
N ASP A 971 23.21 -5.56 -6.48
CA ASP A 971 24.36 -5.80 -5.57
C ASP A 971 24.12 -6.98 -4.61
N ALA A 972 22.92 -7.14 -4.07
CA ALA A 972 22.61 -8.25 -3.17
C ALA A 972 22.64 -9.61 -3.88
N VAL A 973 22.13 -9.70 -5.12
CA VAL A 973 22.16 -10.93 -5.92
C VAL A 973 23.58 -11.26 -6.38
N ALA A 974 24.40 -10.26 -6.72
CA ALA A 974 25.80 -10.45 -7.10
C ALA A 974 26.65 -11.02 -5.95
N ASN A 975 26.45 -10.53 -4.72
CA ASN A 975 27.18 -11.01 -3.54
C ASN A 975 26.57 -12.30 -2.94
N HIS A 976 25.26 -12.51 -3.12
CA HIS A 976 24.55 -13.68 -2.63
C HIS A 976 23.63 -14.24 -3.74
N PRO A 977 24.09 -15.24 -4.52
CA PRO A 977 23.35 -15.81 -5.67
C PRO A 977 22.13 -16.66 -5.27
N ASN A 978 21.64 -16.50 -4.04
CA ASN A 978 20.42 -17.11 -3.51
C ASN A 978 19.81 -16.11 -2.51
N THR A 979 19.06 -15.14 -3.04
CA THR A 979 18.53 -14.01 -2.26
C THR A 979 17.00 -13.98 -2.30
N LEU A 980 16.38 -13.88 -1.12
CA LEU A 980 14.95 -13.61 -0.97
C LEU A 980 14.75 -12.12 -0.70
N LEU A 981 14.15 -11.42 -1.67
CA LEU A 981 13.59 -10.08 -1.45
C LEU A 981 12.23 -10.18 -0.73
N LEU A 982 12.11 -9.45 0.37
CA LEU A 982 10.90 -9.22 1.15
C LEU A 982 10.46 -7.76 1.01
N THR A 983 9.26 -7.51 0.47
CA THR A 983 8.71 -6.14 0.38
C THR A 983 7.42 -6.02 1.18
N HIS A 984 7.24 -4.90 1.90
CA HIS A 984 5.96 -4.56 2.52
C HIS A 984 5.17 -3.63 1.61
N ALA A 985 4.03 -4.12 1.08
CA ALA A 985 3.24 -3.43 0.07
C ALA A 985 2.77 -2.04 0.54
N GLN A 986 2.19 -1.96 1.76
CA GLN A 986 1.73 -0.68 2.33
C GLN A 986 2.85 0.33 2.57
N ASN A 987 4.08 -0.11 2.87
CA ASN A 987 5.22 0.81 3.08
C ASN A 987 5.79 1.33 1.75
N LEU A 988 5.94 0.47 0.73
CA LEU A 988 6.73 0.78 -0.47
C LEU A 988 5.91 1.25 -1.68
N ARG A 989 4.68 0.78 -1.90
CA ARG A 989 3.96 0.96 -3.20
C ARG A 989 3.70 2.41 -3.62
N THR A 990 3.74 3.36 -2.69
CA THR A 990 3.56 4.79 -3.00
C THR A 990 4.76 5.42 -3.69
N VAL A 991 5.94 4.81 -3.56
CA VAL A 991 7.16 5.19 -4.27
C VAL A 991 7.52 4.16 -5.34
N TRP A 992 7.30 2.87 -5.06
CA TRP A 992 7.56 1.77 -5.99
C TRP A 992 6.24 1.19 -6.51
N GLY A 993 5.65 1.88 -7.49
CA GLY A 993 4.30 1.60 -8.00
C GLY A 993 4.07 0.18 -8.53
N PHE A 994 5.14 -0.53 -8.90
CA PHE A 994 5.16 -1.94 -9.30
C PHE A 994 4.47 -2.88 -8.29
N LEU A 995 4.54 -2.58 -6.99
CA LEU A 995 3.96 -3.42 -5.94
C LEU A 995 2.42 -3.35 -5.85
N THR A 996 1.77 -2.49 -6.63
CA THR A 996 0.30 -2.35 -6.72
C THR A 996 -0.30 -3.51 -7.50
N ASN A 997 -1.44 -4.07 -7.09
CA ASN A 997 -2.06 -5.25 -7.74
C ASN A 997 -2.23 -5.09 -9.26
N SER A 998 -2.59 -3.89 -9.75
CA SER A 998 -2.78 -3.60 -11.18
C SER A 998 -1.48 -3.53 -12.00
N HIS A 999 -0.32 -3.43 -11.35
CA HIS A 999 0.99 -3.29 -11.99
C HIS A 999 1.93 -4.47 -11.73
N LEU A 1000 1.49 -5.44 -10.93
CA LEU A 1000 2.27 -6.61 -10.54
C LEU A 1000 2.09 -7.73 -11.57
N TYR A 1001 3.19 -8.27 -12.07
CA TYR A 1001 3.20 -9.38 -13.05
C TYR A 1001 4.06 -10.51 -12.47
N MET A 1002 3.58 -11.75 -12.54
CA MET A 1002 4.28 -12.92 -12.02
C MET A 1002 5.68 -13.03 -12.63
N ASP A 1003 6.68 -13.36 -11.80
CA ASP A 1003 8.07 -13.61 -12.20
C ASP A 1003 8.72 -12.44 -12.97
N THR A 1004 8.32 -11.21 -12.64
CA THR A 1004 8.96 -9.99 -13.12
C THR A 1004 9.39 -9.08 -11.97
N MET A 1005 10.34 -8.20 -12.24
CA MET A 1005 10.65 -7.04 -11.40
C MET A 1005 10.92 -5.84 -12.31
N GLY A 1006 10.38 -4.68 -11.96
CA GLY A 1006 10.60 -3.43 -12.70
C GLY A 1006 10.82 -2.26 -11.75
N SER A 1007 11.59 -1.27 -12.20
CA SER A 1007 11.63 0.04 -11.55
C SER A 1007 10.26 0.73 -11.68
N ASP A 1008 9.70 0.66 -12.89
CA ASP A 1008 8.35 1.06 -13.28
C ASP A 1008 7.69 -0.04 -14.15
N VAL A 1009 6.63 0.30 -14.89
CA VAL A 1009 5.87 -0.63 -15.73
C VAL A 1009 6.62 -0.90 -17.07
N ALA A 1010 7.34 0.08 -17.60
CA ALA A 1010 8.13 0.00 -18.83
C ALA A 1010 9.49 -0.72 -18.67
N SER A 1011 10.10 -0.65 -17.48
CA SER A 1011 11.41 -1.24 -17.16
C SER A 1011 11.34 -2.64 -16.55
N ARG A 1012 10.21 -3.33 -16.69
CA ARG A 1012 10.04 -4.72 -16.24
C ARG A 1012 11.05 -5.66 -16.90
N ARG A 1013 11.65 -6.51 -16.07
CA ARG A 1013 12.56 -7.59 -16.46
C ARG A 1013 12.06 -8.91 -15.86
N PRO A 1014 12.14 -10.05 -16.57
CA PRO A 1014 11.87 -11.35 -15.96
C PRO A 1014 12.84 -11.64 -14.82
N ILE A 1015 12.37 -12.25 -13.73
CA ILE A 1015 13.22 -12.61 -12.58
C ILE A 1015 14.26 -13.68 -12.94
N ALA A 1016 14.02 -14.46 -13.99
CA ALA A 1016 15.01 -15.33 -14.61
C ALA A 1016 16.27 -14.58 -15.14
N THR A 1017 16.18 -13.28 -15.44
CA THR A 1017 17.37 -12.47 -15.81
C THR A 1017 18.19 -12.02 -14.60
N MET A 1018 17.75 -12.34 -13.38
CA MET A 1018 18.47 -12.12 -12.12
C MET A 1018 18.61 -13.48 -11.41
N PRO A 1019 19.50 -14.37 -11.88
CA PRO A 1019 19.59 -15.74 -11.38
C PRO A 1019 19.75 -15.77 -9.85
N GLY A 1020 18.93 -16.57 -9.19
CA GLY A 1020 18.97 -16.73 -7.74
C GLY A 1020 18.07 -15.78 -6.93
N LEU A 1021 17.47 -14.76 -7.55
CA LEU A 1021 16.52 -13.85 -6.91
C LEU A 1021 15.13 -14.47 -6.77
N ARG A 1022 14.53 -14.38 -5.58
CA ARG A 1022 13.11 -14.68 -5.32
C ARG A 1022 12.45 -13.48 -4.65
N HIS A 1023 11.15 -13.31 -4.84
CA HIS A 1023 10.42 -12.16 -4.30
C HIS A 1023 9.12 -12.59 -3.61
N VAL A 1024 9.01 -12.26 -2.32
CA VAL A 1024 7.76 -12.35 -1.55
C VAL A 1024 7.29 -10.96 -1.13
N ARG A 1025 6.09 -10.59 -1.60
CA ARG A 1025 5.39 -9.38 -1.21
C ARG A 1025 4.49 -9.68 -0.01
N VAL A 1026 4.62 -8.87 1.04
CA VAL A 1026 3.85 -8.96 2.29
C VAL A 1026 2.81 -7.85 2.31
N ARG A 1027 1.56 -8.18 2.66
CA ARG A 1027 0.46 -7.23 2.86
C ARG A 1027 -0.23 -7.52 4.21
N THR A 1028 -0.41 -6.49 5.04
CA THR A 1028 -0.99 -6.58 6.39
C THR A 1028 -2.46 -6.13 6.41
N ALA A 1029 -3.08 -6.17 7.59
CA ALA A 1029 -4.41 -5.60 7.82
C ALA A 1029 -4.45 -4.05 7.79
N ASP A 1030 -3.30 -3.38 7.58
CA ASP A 1030 -3.24 -1.93 7.48
C ASP A 1030 -4.12 -1.44 6.33
N TYR A 1031 -4.93 -0.41 6.60
CA TYR A 1031 -5.96 0.14 5.72
C TYR A 1031 -7.12 -0.82 5.35
N GLY A 1032 -7.25 -1.97 6.02
CA GLY A 1032 -8.32 -2.94 5.78
C GLY A 1032 -8.10 -3.80 4.52
N GLU A 1033 -6.85 -3.99 4.12
CA GLU A 1033 -6.49 -4.64 2.86
C GLU A 1033 -6.32 -6.17 2.91
N THR A 1034 -6.33 -6.76 4.11
CA THR A 1034 -6.50 -8.20 4.31
C THR A 1034 -7.79 -8.45 5.10
N PRO A 1035 -8.47 -9.59 4.88
CA PRO A 1035 -9.73 -9.86 5.55
C PRO A 1035 -9.52 -10.24 7.01
N GLU A 1036 -10.56 -10.08 7.83
CA GLU A 1036 -10.59 -10.73 9.13
C GLU A 1036 -10.78 -12.25 8.99
N CYS A 1037 -10.45 -12.98 10.04
CA CYS A 1037 -10.50 -14.44 10.02
C CYS A 1037 -10.84 -15.05 11.38
N TYR A 1038 -11.24 -16.32 11.35
CA TYR A 1038 -11.36 -17.21 12.49
C TYR A 1038 -11.19 -18.68 12.06
N GLY A 1039 -10.66 -19.51 12.96
CA GLY A 1039 -10.45 -20.93 12.71
C GLY A 1039 -11.75 -21.71 12.80
N ILE A 1040 -11.95 -22.71 11.95
CA ILE A 1040 -13.08 -23.66 12.02
C ILE A 1040 -12.55 -25.09 12.23
N ASN A 1041 -13.16 -25.80 13.18
CA ASN A 1041 -13.05 -27.25 13.33
C ASN A 1041 -14.43 -27.85 13.71
N GLY A 1042 -14.49 -29.17 13.91
CA GLY A 1042 -15.73 -29.85 14.33
C GLY A 1042 -16.25 -29.42 15.71
N ASP A 1043 -15.44 -28.75 16.53
CA ASP A 1043 -15.81 -28.21 17.85
C ASP A 1043 -16.20 -26.71 17.80
N GLY A 1044 -16.39 -26.15 16.59
CA GLY A 1044 -16.79 -24.77 16.33
C GLY A 1044 -15.65 -23.83 15.93
N VAL A 1045 -15.78 -22.55 16.31
CA VAL A 1045 -14.90 -21.44 15.90
C VAL A 1045 -13.80 -21.11 16.92
N GLY A 1046 -12.67 -20.54 16.50
CA GLY A 1046 -11.64 -20.08 17.45
C GLY A 1046 -10.45 -19.37 16.81
N GLN A 1047 -9.31 -19.40 17.50
CA GLN A 1047 -8.10 -18.61 17.19
C GLN A 1047 -7.08 -19.44 16.37
N PRO A 1048 -6.92 -19.20 15.05
CA PRO A 1048 -6.09 -20.01 14.16
C PRO A 1048 -4.65 -19.53 14.07
N THR A 1049 -3.69 -20.46 14.06
CA THR A 1049 -2.25 -20.16 13.81
C THR A 1049 -1.68 -21.06 12.73
N GLY A 1050 -1.01 -20.47 11.73
CA GLY A 1050 -0.34 -21.21 10.66
C GLY A 1050 -0.33 -20.49 9.32
N LEU A 1051 0.10 -21.22 8.29
CA LEU A 1051 0.03 -20.85 6.88
C LEU A 1051 -1.19 -21.51 6.24
N TRP A 1052 -1.82 -20.81 5.30
CA TRP A 1052 -3.05 -21.22 4.63
C TRP A 1052 -2.97 -20.83 3.15
N ARG A 1053 -3.45 -21.68 2.25
CA ARG A 1053 -3.58 -21.32 0.82
C ARG A 1053 -4.72 -20.32 0.66
N HIS A 1054 -4.48 -19.20 -0.02
CA HIS A 1054 -5.45 -18.11 -0.09
C HIS A 1054 -6.33 -18.25 -1.33
N LEU A 1055 -7.59 -18.66 -1.09
CA LEU A 1055 -8.58 -18.97 -2.11
C LEU A 1055 -8.00 -19.94 -3.16
N GLU A 1056 -8.23 -19.68 -4.44
CA GLU A 1056 -7.80 -20.52 -5.55
C GLU A 1056 -6.49 -20.04 -6.21
N GLU A 1057 -5.92 -18.91 -5.73
CA GLU A 1057 -4.71 -18.31 -6.30
C GLU A 1057 -3.45 -19.09 -5.86
N PRO A 1058 -2.73 -19.77 -6.78
CA PRO A 1058 -1.67 -20.73 -6.43
C PRO A 1058 -0.44 -20.12 -5.75
N ARG A 1059 -0.21 -18.81 -5.88
CA ARG A 1059 0.96 -18.13 -5.30
C ARG A 1059 0.64 -17.22 -4.11
N LEU A 1060 -0.61 -17.21 -3.66
CA LEU A 1060 -1.10 -16.35 -2.58
C LEU A 1060 -1.42 -17.17 -1.32
N PHE A 1061 -0.89 -16.72 -0.18
CA PHE A 1061 -1.04 -17.42 1.09
C PHE A 1061 -1.49 -16.47 2.20
N ALA A 1062 -2.38 -16.93 3.06
CA ALA A 1062 -2.71 -16.26 4.33
C ALA A 1062 -1.83 -16.82 5.45
N SER A 1063 -1.38 -15.93 6.34
CA SER A 1063 -0.40 -16.23 7.38
C SER A 1063 -0.93 -15.66 8.70
N THR A 1064 -1.32 -16.53 9.64
CA THR A 1064 -1.89 -16.14 10.94
C THR A 1064 -0.94 -16.46 12.10
N ALA A 1065 -0.85 -15.53 13.05
CA ALA A 1065 -0.02 -15.65 14.25
C ALA A 1065 -0.73 -16.43 15.37
N GLY A 1066 -0.01 -16.67 16.47
CA GLY A 1066 -0.59 -17.10 17.74
C GLY A 1066 -0.72 -15.94 18.73
N LYS A 1067 -1.56 -16.12 19.75
CA LYS A 1067 -1.87 -15.12 20.78
C LYS A 1067 -0.59 -14.61 21.48
N PRO A 1068 -0.25 -13.31 21.40
CA PRO A 1068 0.99 -12.77 21.95
C PRO A 1068 0.93 -12.62 23.48
N ALA A 1069 2.11 -12.53 24.11
CA ALA A 1069 2.24 -12.43 25.57
C ALA A 1069 1.50 -11.21 26.16
N THR A 1070 1.45 -10.09 25.44
CA THR A 1070 0.72 -8.87 25.83
C THR A 1070 -0.79 -9.05 25.93
N HIS A 1071 -1.35 -10.12 25.32
CA HIS A 1071 -2.78 -10.43 25.34
C HIS A 1071 -3.10 -11.69 26.14
N VAL A 1072 -2.24 -12.19 27.05
CA VAL A 1072 -2.48 -13.44 27.82
C VAL A 1072 -3.88 -13.50 28.45
N ASN A 1073 -4.36 -12.37 29.00
CA ASN A 1073 -5.66 -12.25 29.65
C ASN A 1073 -6.86 -12.05 28.69
N ALA A 1074 -6.65 -12.03 27.36
CA ALA A 1074 -7.74 -11.91 26.40
C ALA A 1074 -8.58 -13.19 26.35
N SER A 1075 -9.90 -13.08 26.43
CA SER A 1075 -10.80 -14.22 26.48
C SER A 1075 -11.27 -14.66 25.09
N VAL A 1076 -11.41 -15.97 24.91
CA VAL A 1076 -11.88 -16.62 23.66
C VAL A 1076 -13.34 -17.09 23.78
N SER A 1077 -13.82 -17.27 25.01
CA SER A 1077 -15.12 -17.87 25.37
C SER A 1077 -16.07 -16.87 26.04
N VAL A 1078 -16.09 -15.64 25.52
CA VAL A 1078 -16.99 -14.55 25.92
C VAL A 1078 -17.70 -14.01 24.70
N SER A 1079 -18.93 -13.53 24.90
CA SER A 1079 -19.63 -12.69 23.94
C SER A 1079 -19.76 -11.26 24.49
N LYS A 1080 -19.84 -10.27 23.60
CA LYS A 1080 -20.25 -8.90 23.92
C LYS A 1080 -21.72 -8.63 23.57
N LEU A 1081 -22.39 -9.54 22.84
CA LEU A 1081 -23.70 -9.31 22.23
C LEU A 1081 -24.82 -10.20 22.83
N SER A 1082 -24.50 -11.45 23.16
CA SER A 1082 -25.48 -12.47 23.52
C SER A 1082 -24.92 -13.46 24.56
N PRO A 1083 -25.59 -13.72 25.68
CA PRO A 1083 -25.33 -14.96 26.42
C PRO A 1083 -25.76 -16.15 25.56
N GLY A 1084 -25.04 -17.27 25.65
CA GLY A 1084 -25.34 -18.46 24.85
C GLY A 1084 -24.77 -19.72 25.46
N GLU A 1085 -24.85 -20.84 24.74
CA GLU A 1085 -24.18 -22.09 25.12
C GLU A 1085 -23.28 -22.58 23.99
N ARG A 1086 -22.11 -23.10 24.38
CA ARG A 1086 -21.18 -23.74 23.45
C ARG A 1086 -20.56 -24.97 24.08
N ASN A 1087 -20.69 -26.10 23.40
CA ASN A 1087 -20.20 -27.41 23.83
C ASN A 1087 -20.65 -27.75 25.28
N GLY A 1088 -21.92 -27.46 25.60
CA GLY A 1088 -22.51 -27.68 26.94
C GLY A 1088 -22.02 -26.71 28.02
N LYS A 1089 -21.38 -25.57 27.66
CA LYS A 1089 -20.95 -24.54 28.60
C LYS A 1089 -21.59 -23.20 28.28
N SER A 1090 -22.17 -22.55 29.28
CA SER A 1090 -22.70 -21.19 29.16
C SER A 1090 -21.58 -20.18 28.85
N ILE A 1091 -21.72 -19.47 27.72
CA ILE A 1091 -20.96 -18.27 27.38
C ILE A 1091 -21.59 -17.11 28.14
N ARG A 1092 -20.79 -16.48 29.00
CA ARG A 1092 -21.20 -15.28 29.73
C ARG A 1092 -20.96 -14.03 28.87
N MET A 1093 -21.94 -13.12 28.88
CA MET A 1093 -21.79 -11.78 28.31
C MET A 1093 -20.75 -10.98 29.12
N ASN A 1094 -19.73 -10.43 28.48
CA ASN A 1094 -18.69 -9.65 29.15
C ASN A 1094 -18.02 -8.63 28.22
N THR A 1095 -18.51 -7.39 28.21
CA THR A 1095 -17.93 -6.28 27.44
C THR A 1095 -16.58 -5.77 27.97
N LYS A 1096 -16.21 -6.06 29.21
CA LYS A 1096 -14.90 -5.73 29.80
C LYS A 1096 -13.79 -6.67 29.33
N ALA A 1097 -14.13 -7.90 28.89
CA ALA A 1097 -13.15 -8.90 28.52
C ALA A 1097 -12.32 -8.42 27.32
N GLN A 1098 -11.00 -8.28 27.50
CA GLN A 1098 -10.10 -8.02 26.38
C GLN A 1098 -10.22 -9.15 25.36
N VAL A 1099 -10.17 -8.81 24.08
CA VAL A 1099 -10.19 -9.78 22.98
C VAL A 1099 -8.90 -9.62 22.19
N TRP A 1100 -8.40 -10.72 21.64
CA TRP A 1100 -7.34 -10.69 20.65
C TRP A 1100 -7.92 -11.20 19.33
N ASN A 1101 -7.82 -10.41 18.27
CA ASN A 1101 -8.30 -10.76 16.93
C ASN A 1101 -7.11 -11.04 16.02
N GLU A 1102 -7.14 -12.18 15.34
CA GLU A 1102 -6.06 -12.63 14.47
C GLU A 1102 -6.02 -11.78 13.20
N GLN A 1103 -4.88 -11.13 12.98
CA GLN A 1103 -4.61 -10.44 11.72
C GLN A 1103 -4.13 -11.45 10.67
N VAL A 1104 -4.81 -11.48 9.53
CA VAL A 1104 -4.30 -12.14 8.33
C VAL A 1104 -3.16 -11.29 7.78
N VAL A 1105 -2.00 -11.92 7.58
CA VAL A 1105 -0.93 -11.38 6.75
C VAL A 1105 -0.94 -12.13 5.44
N GLU A 1106 -1.12 -11.42 4.33
CA GLU A 1106 -1.00 -11.96 2.99
C GLU A 1106 0.49 -12.07 2.61
N LEU A 1107 0.87 -13.24 2.13
CA LEU A 1107 2.18 -13.55 1.58
C LEU A 1107 1.99 -13.95 0.11
N LEU A 1108 2.35 -13.05 -0.79
CA LEU A 1108 2.34 -13.33 -2.22
C LEU A 1108 3.74 -13.67 -2.71
N VAL A 1109 3.90 -14.83 -3.33
CA VAL A 1109 5.13 -15.23 -4.00
C VAL A 1109 5.14 -14.65 -5.41
N ALA A 1110 5.57 -13.39 -5.51
CA ALA A 1110 5.52 -12.62 -6.75
C ALA A 1110 6.61 -13.06 -7.76
N GLY A 1111 7.71 -13.65 -7.29
CA GLY A 1111 8.84 -14.03 -8.13
C GLY A 1111 9.58 -15.28 -7.68
N LEU A 1112 9.81 -16.19 -8.63
CA LEU A 1112 10.49 -17.48 -8.47
C LEU A 1112 11.55 -17.71 -9.55
N GLN A 1113 12.42 -18.70 -9.31
CA GLN A 1113 13.31 -19.29 -10.32
C GLN A 1113 12.77 -20.67 -10.74
N ASP A 1114 13.27 -21.22 -11.85
CA ASP A 1114 12.84 -22.53 -12.33
C ASP A 1114 13.05 -23.64 -11.28
N GLY A 1115 12.03 -24.49 -11.10
CA GLY A 1115 12.01 -25.56 -10.10
C GLY A 1115 11.66 -25.13 -8.67
N ASP A 1116 11.53 -23.83 -8.38
CA ASP A 1116 11.04 -23.37 -7.08
C ASP A 1116 9.57 -23.74 -6.83
N ARG A 1117 9.23 -23.98 -5.56
CA ARG A 1117 7.84 -24.23 -5.12
C ARG A 1117 7.31 -23.04 -4.31
N PRO A 1118 6.18 -22.40 -4.71
CA PRO A 1118 5.69 -21.19 -4.05
C PRO A 1118 5.39 -21.43 -2.56
N GLU A 1119 4.83 -22.58 -2.21
CA GLU A 1119 4.55 -22.95 -0.81
C GLU A 1119 5.81 -23.00 0.07
N HIS A 1120 6.99 -23.26 -0.49
CA HIS A 1120 8.24 -23.23 0.26
C HIS A 1120 8.68 -21.81 0.59
N TRP A 1121 8.59 -20.88 -0.37
CA TRP A 1121 8.96 -19.48 -0.18
C TRP A 1121 7.95 -18.72 0.69
N ALA A 1122 6.66 -19.03 0.57
CA ALA A 1122 5.64 -18.56 1.51
C ALA A 1122 5.84 -19.13 2.93
N ALA A 1123 6.20 -20.42 3.06
CA ALA A 1123 6.52 -21.03 4.35
C ALA A 1123 7.80 -20.43 4.98
N LEU A 1124 8.81 -20.07 4.18
CA LEU A 1124 9.99 -19.35 4.66
C LEU A 1124 9.59 -17.98 5.22
N ALA A 1125 8.84 -17.17 4.46
CA ALA A 1125 8.37 -15.86 4.92
C ALA A 1125 7.48 -15.97 6.18
N HIS A 1126 6.62 -17.00 6.27
CA HIS A 1126 5.85 -17.31 7.48
C HIS A 1126 6.77 -17.68 8.66
N ASN A 1127 7.74 -18.59 8.48
CA ASN A 1127 8.67 -18.98 9.54
C ASN A 1127 9.54 -17.80 10.00
N LEU A 1128 9.95 -16.91 9.10
CA LEU A 1128 10.74 -15.71 9.42
C LEU A 1128 9.99 -14.72 10.34
N ARG A 1129 8.66 -14.80 10.47
CA ARG A 1129 7.91 -14.06 11.50
C ARG A 1129 8.13 -14.61 12.92
N ASN A 1130 8.61 -15.85 13.06
CA ASN A 1130 9.08 -16.43 14.32
C ASN A 1130 10.61 -16.37 14.47
N ALA A 1131 11.33 -15.73 13.53
CA ALA A 1131 12.79 -15.67 13.55
C ALA A 1131 13.35 -14.41 14.24
N GLU A 1132 12.49 -13.46 14.66
CA GLU A 1132 12.89 -12.25 15.39
C GLU A 1132 13.71 -12.63 16.65
N PRO A 1133 14.98 -12.20 16.76
CA PRO A 1133 15.80 -12.53 17.91
C PRO A 1133 15.21 -11.91 19.18
N TYR A 1134 15.46 -12.54 20.32
CA TYR A 1134 14.95 -12.11 21.64
C TYR A 1134 13.40 -12.15 21.79
N SER A 1135 12.64 -12.46 20.73
CA SER A 1135 11.18 -12.64 20.75
C SER A 1135 10.78 -14.12 20.83
N HIS A 1136 9.83 -14.45 21.71
CA HIS A 1136 9.22 -15.79 21.76
C HIS A 1136 7.90 -15.88 20.97
N TRP A 1137 7.49 -14.78 20.32
CA TRP A 1137 6.18 -14.61 19.69
C TRP A 1137 6.34 -14.18 18.24
N MET A 1138 5.35 -14.59 17.43
CA MET A 1138 5.30 -14.32 16.01
C MET A 1138 5.04 -12.83 15.75
N THR A 1139 5.95 -12.17 15.04
CA THR A 1139 5.78 -10.78 14.58
C THR A 1139 4.74 -10.70 13.45
N THR A 1140 4.22 -9.51 13.17
CA THR A 1140 3.35 -9.30 12.00
C THR A 1140 4.14 -9.44 10.69
N LEU A 1141 5.31 -8.79 10.63
CA LEU A 1141 6.20 -8.82 9.46
C LEU A 1141 7.32 -9.86 9.62
N PRO A 1142 7.80 -10.51 8.55
CA PRO A 1142 8.99 -11.36 8.58
C PRO A 1142 10.22 -10.60 9.15
N TRP A 1143 11.12 -11.29 9.85
CA TRP A 1143 12.21 -10.68 10.65
C TRP A 1143 12.95 -9.49 9.98
N PRO A 1144 13.43 -9.55 8.72
CA PRO A 1144 14.09 -8.38 8.10
C PRO A 1144 13.20 -7.13 7.97
N LEU A 1145 11.91 -7.31 7.66
CA LEU A 1145 10.93 -6.21 7.60
C LEU A 1145 10.49 -5.76 9.01
N SER A 1146 10.43 -6.68 9.97
CA SER A 1146 10.21 -6.38 11.40
C SER A 1146 11.35 -5.49 11.92
N LEU A 1147 12.60 -5.86 11.64
CA LEU A 1147 13.79 -5.10 12.01
C LEU A 1147 13.81 -3.72 11.36
N ALA A 1148 13.48 -3.59 10.07
CA ALA A 1148 13.33 -2.28 9.41
C ALA A 1148 12.30 -1.37 10.13
N THR A 1149 11.21 -1.95 10.61
CA THR A 1149 10.20 -1.23 11.41
C THR A 1149 10.73 -0.82 12.79
N GLN A 1150 11.68 -1.56 13.37
CA GLN A 1150 12.36 -1.13 14.61
C GLN A 1150 13.41 -0.04 14.34
N ILE A 1151 14.14 -0.11 13.23
CA ILE A 1151 15.07 0.97 12.81
C ILE A 1151 14.32 2.30 12.73
N GLU A 1152 13.13 2.30 12.11
CA GLU A 1152 12.29 3.48 12.06
C GLU A 1152 11.97 4.04 13.46
N LYS A 1153 11.84 3.20 14.50
CA LYS A 1153 11.64 3.66 15.90
C LYS A 1153 12.92 4.15 16.56
N TYR A 1154 14.06 3.50 16.31
CA TYR A 1154 15.35 3.91 16.87
C TYR A 1154 15.80 5.30 16.36
N ILE A 1155 15.27 5.72 15.20
CA ILE A 1155 15.59 7.01 14.56
C ILE A 1155 14.40 7.98 14.46
N SER A 1156 13.17 7.57 14.81
CA SER A 1156 12.00 8.47 14.77
C SER A 1156 11.98 9.34 16.02
N TRP A 1157 11.81 10.65 15.82
CA TRP A 1157 12.03 11.64 16.87
C TRP A 1157 10.73 12.15 17.54
N GLU A 1158 9.57 11.57 17.21
CA GLU A 1158 8.29 11.84 17.88
C GLU A 1158 7.47 10.57 18.14
N ASP A 1159 6.67 10.61 19.22
CA ASP A 1159 5.61 9.64 19.53
C ASP A 1159 4.60 9.55 18.36
N PRO A 1160 4.21 8.34 17.87
CA PRO A 1160 3.24 8.14 16.77
C PRO A 1160 1.82 8.71 17.01
N GLY A 1161 1.61 9.54 18.04
CA GLY A 1161 0.36 10.22 18.40
C GLY A 1161 0.38 11.76 18.32
N ILE A 1162 1.38 12.38 17.68
CA ILE A 1162 1.56 13.84 17.58
C ILE A 1162 1.42 14.34 16.12
N SER A 1163 0.76 15.49 15.93
CA SER A 1163 0.75 16.25 14.68
C SER A 1163 1.24 17.67 14.96
N PRO A 1164 2.17 18.23 14.16
CA PRO A 1164 2.82 19.48 14.50
C PRO A 1164 1.91 20.70 14.31
N ILE A 1165 1.89 21.55 15.35
CA ILE A 1165 1.25 22.86 15.32
C ILE A 1165 2.10 23.81 14.48
N ARG A 1166 1.54 24.41 13.42
CA ARG A 1166 2.13 25.59 12.79
C ARG A 1166 1.87 26.82 13.66
N GLN A 1167 2.92 27.35 14.28
CA GLN A 1167 2.97 28.77 14.64
C GLN A 1167 3.64 29.53 13.50
N ARG A 1168 2.94 30.48 12.89
CA ARG A 1168 3.56 31.71 12.37
C ARG A 1168 3.22 32.80 13.40
N GLY A 1169 4.21 33.57 13.81
CA GLY A 1169 4.03 34.73 14.68
C GLY A 1169 3.93 36.02 13.85
N GLY A 1170 3.38 37.07 14.46
CA GLY A 1170 2.98 38.30 13.78
C GLY A 1170 1.54 38.22 13.32
#